data_AF-A0A151E5G0-F1
#
_entry.id   AF-A0A151E5G0-F1
#
_cell.length_a   1.000
_cell.length_b   1.000
_cell.length_c   1.000
_cell.angle_alpha   90.00
_cell.angle_beta   90.00
_cell.angle_gamma   90.00
#
_symmetry.space_group_name_H-M   'P 1'
#
loop_
_entity.id
_entity.type
_entity.pdbx_description
1 polymer ?
#
loop_
_entity_poly.entity_id
_entity_poly.type
_entity_poly.pdbx_seq_one_letter_code
_entity_poly.pdbx_strand_id
1 'polypeptide(L)'
;MVSLTTIGLETQQDTATQSATDQQQNTAARTITNPGITIESPKAGYLYLFKLPPIKLGFVSTLLGYAVVIGRSVNLKTANNDIHHSKFVAKRLVTGWETIRWDYRTLDGLAADLSLTSGLYTITASGYDETNYEVASDFIKLLYLKIGREDFGVWVNTKFDGGETISTPLELGMNDFASMLNTGETKQFSVPIQNKDDTHINLRFIRTKILNNTEKVVETKCNIITTCDTSKEYEISIEVRFPFVLLDGGQPFEDNNPYFSTKIGYQSWTGQGGSNQINTTFYVGRDNISDPRVFRLSILPENIESGSKLTFFTTYLTVDGTGNEIFQRTYSIDFEPATELTITSIPREAKISYEFGESAGVQTKISLRAQGGIFDDIIQSFTLDPLPSYMVFDLTVIGSREFLYECDRSYNISYSLDSIQNGNLVTFMVMDLPERIHASWGLSLGTLGDLAASSFAELDMSHEVKRLTLSFFGNDHPFISLENFPKKLRFENAVNLFNGTGNITLKRGLNETRTLSICIEHKDMMVMKSFELKNNLVQMRWKIDLVNGTGFVNVSRDSESTMTMTTEMEYKNWTFAKTVELCNRNLELSWDINRQQRTGQVILSRDIGIGYPTLSFSIAHEGWTLADTLEFKNNYLEVFWQLPTSTNTHVELGLITAGGDMFHNTISLIDNGLELFHIGLGIKTDDHYIISWDYINGHITNFQWSGKLFRLTDVEIRVNLAGEVFTVSADINVGESGSIELQFNKVVAVTFANTASQTFKIQGAVSLNATSRLHLGWELGDSGFFTIFTFGQPLGDQFNLEVGYDPQHTGNYQYGFRLMGQHFIQITRTIQWYSENGNLVRIWILGDQPIPGDWTLQVLWNSQWYPVPWG
;
A
#
# COMPACT_ATOMS: atom_id res chain seq x y z
N MET A 1 -7.17 73.70 -38.55
CA MET A 1 -6.28 72.65 -39.09
C MET A 1 -7.04 71.34 -38.96
N VAL A 2 -7.76 70.89 -39.99
CA VAL A 2 -7.31 70.32 -41.27
C VAL A 2 -6.89 68.85 -41.09
N SER A 3 -7.58 67.99 -41.86
CA SER A 3 -7.07 66.77 -42.54
C SER A 3 -6.98 65.48 -41.73
N LEU A 4 -7.26 64.29 -42.29
CA LEU A 4 -7.95 63.80 -43.49
C LEU A 4 -8.05 62.27 -43.29
N THR A 5 -9.02 61.70 -44.00
CA THR A 5 -9.13 60.36 -44.63
C THR A 5 -7.82 59.53 -44.74
N THR A 6 -7.78 58.20 -44.87
CA THR A 6 -8.34 57.24 -45.87
C THR A 6 -7.45 55.96 -45.70
N ILE A 7 -7.77 54.70 -45.99
CA ILE A 7 -8.00 54.00 -47.27
C ILE A 7 -8.12 52.50 -46.89
N GLY A 8 -8.94 51.74 -47.64
CA GLY A 8 -9.05 50.28 -47.55
C GLY A 8 -8.19 49.54 -48.59
N LEU A 9 -8.79 48.50 -49.18
CA LEU A 9 -8.34 47.52 -50.22
C LEU A 9 -7.90 46.18 -49.62
N GLU A 10 -8.73 45.12 -49.75
CA GLU A 10 -8.85 44.17 -50.90
C GLU A 10 -7.72 43.11 -50.85
N THR A 11 -7.85 41.84 -51.22
CA THR A 11 -8.82 41.00 -51.95
C THR A 11 -8.33 39.54 -51.80
N GLN A 12 -9.21 38.53 -51.88
CA GLN A 12 -9.23 37.54 -52.98
C GLN A 12 -10.12 36.32 -52.69
N GLN A 13 -11.04 36.16 -53.64
CA GLN A 13 -11.79 35.03 -54.19
C GLN A 13 -11.41 33.58 -53.79
N ASP A 14 -12.44 32.74 -53.65
CA ASP A 14 -12.62 31.68 -54.66
C ASP A 14 -14.09 31.29 -54.91
N THR A 15 -14.37 31.14 -56.20
CA THR A 15 -15.55 30.69 -56.99
C THR A 15 -15.93 29.22 -56.69
N ALA A 16 -17.03 28.57 -57.08
CA ALA A 16 -18.30 28.75 -57.80
C ALA A 16 -19.18 27.53 -57.37
N THR A 17 -20.49 27.43 -57.52
CA THR A 17 -21.21 27.17 -58.79
C THR A 17 -22.72 27.11 -58.51
N GLN A 18 -23.51 27.78 -59.34
CA GLN A 18 -24.97 27.61 -59.43
C GLN A 18 -25.31 26.40 -60.31
N SER A 19 -26.44 25.76 -60.07
CA SER A 19 -27.21 25.07 -61.11
C SER A 19 -28.69 25.13 -60.77
N ALA A 20 -29.44 25.80 -61.64
CA ALA A 20 -30.90 25.85 -61.68
C ALA A 20 -31.45 24.60 -62.37
N THR A 21 -32.67 24.17 -62.03
CA THR A 21 -33.66 23.76 -63.04
C THR A 21 -35.08 23.84 -62.52
N ASP A 22 -35.93 24.42 -63.37
CA ASP A 22 -37.35 24.67 -63.25
C ASP A 22 -38.22 23.41 -63.03
N GLN A 23 -39.39 23.58 -62.40
CA GLN A 23 -40.65 23.38 -63.13
C GLN A 23 -41.87 23.99 -62.42
N GLN A 24 -42.70 24.57 -63.28
CA GLN A 24 -43.85 25.43 -63.04
C GLN A 24 -45.12 24.69 -62.55
N GLN A 25 -46.00 25.52 -61.97
CA GLN A 25 -47.47 25.49 -62.02
C GLN A 25 -48.24 24.51 -61.11
N ASN A 26 -48.86 25.08 -60.07
CA ASN A 26 -50.32 25.23 -60.10
C ASN A 26 -50.82 26.34 -59.17
N THR A 27 -51.34 27.41 -59.78
CA THR A 27 -52.13 28.46 -59.15
C THR A 27 -53.50 27.93 -58.73
N ALA A 28 -53.75 27.90 -57.42
CA ALA A 28 -55.09 28.04 -56.86
C ALA A 28 -55.05 29.22 -55.89
N ALA A 29 -55.97 30.16 -56.08
CA ALA A 29 -56.05 31.44 -55.38
C ALA A 29 -55.99 31.28 -53.85
N ARG A 30 -54.89 31.72 -53.23
CA ARG A 30 -54.86 32.17 -51.84
C ARG A 30 -54.98 33.68 -51.84
N THR A 31 -56.00 34.15 -51.13
CA THR A 31 -56.20 35.53 -50.71
C THR A 31 -54.87 36.14 -50.30
N ILE A 32 -54.52 37.32 -50.84
CA ILE A 32 -53.37 38.09 -50.34
C ILE A 32 -53.80 38.68 -49.01
N THR A 33 -53.64 37.91 -47.95
CA THR A 33 -53.65 38.38 -46.58
C THR A 33 -52.19 38.64 -46.24
N ASN A 34 -51.84 39.92 -45.99
CA ASN A 34 -50.48 40.23 -45.55
C ASN A 34 -50.23 39.48 -44.22
N PRO A 35 -49.15 38.70 -44.11
CA PRO A 35 -48.84 37.98 -42.89
C PRO A 35 -48.64 38.97 -41.74
N GLY A 36 -49.18 38.65 -40.58
CA GLY A 36 -49.18 39.56 -39.43
C GLY A 36 -49.15 38.82 -38.10
N ILE A 37 -48.49 39.41 -37.11
CA ILE A 37 -48.52 39.00 -35.71
C ILE A 37 -48.67 40.24 -34.85
N THR A 38 -49.49 40.19 -33.81
CA THR A 38 -49.71 41.33 -32.89
C THR A 38 -49.88 40.82 -31.47
N ILE A 39 -49.19 41.43 -30.50
CA ILE A 39 -49.31 41.09 -29.08
C ILE A 39 -50.58 41.73 -28.51
N GLU A 40 -51.58 40.90 -28.20
CA GLU A 40 -52.84 41.33 -27.60
C GLU A 40 -52.76 41.43 -26.07
N SER A 41 -51.87 40.68 -25.43
CA SER A 41 -51.65 40.74 -23.98
C SER A 41 -50.23 40.29 -23.65
N PRO A 42 -49.53 40.92 -22.69
CA PRO A 42 -49.93 42.11 -21.96
C PRO A 42 -49.82 43.39 -22.79
N LYS A 43 -50.68 44.39 -22.55
CA LYS A 43 -50.68 45.70 -23.25
C LYS A 43 -50.02 46.78 -22.41
N ALA A 44 -49.34 47.72 -23.08
CA ALA A 44 -48.77 48.90 -22.44
C ALA A 44 -49.84 49.71 -21.69
N GLY A 45 -49.51 50.21 -20.50
CA GLY A 45 -50.43 50.98 -19.66
C GLY A 45 -51.44 50.14 -18.87
N TYR A 46 -51.28 48.82 -18.82
CA TYR A 46 -52.08 47.92 -17.98
C TYR A 46 -51.23 47.21 -16.93
N LEU A 47 -51.84 46.96 -15.77
CA LEU A 47 -51.33 46.12 -14.69
C LEU A 47 -52.06 44.79 -14.71
N TYR A 48 -51.29 43.71 -14.78
CA TYR A 48 -51.76 42.33 -14.71
C TYR A 48 -51.35 41.74 -13.37
N LEU A 49 -52.32 41.38 -12.53
CA LEU A 49 -52.09 40.73 -11.24
C LEU A 49 -52.64 39.31 -11.31
N PHE A 50 -51.77 38.30 -11.38
CA PHE A 50 -52.16 36.89 -11.47
C PHE A 50 -53.18 36.63 -12.61
N LYS A 51 -54.32 36.01 -12.31
CA LYS A 51 -55.44 35.79 -13.26
C LYS A 51 -56.57 36.83 -13.11
N LEU A 52 -56.34 37.94 -12.40
CA LEU A 52 -57.34 38.99 -12.25
C LEU A 52 -57.51 39.78 -13.56
N PRO A 53 -58.69 40.37 -13.80
CA PRO A 53 -58.90 41.27 -14.93
C PRO A 53 -57.84 42.40 -14.94
N PRO A 54 -57.30 42.76 -16.12
CA PRO A 54 -56.23 43.75 -16.20
C PRO A 54 -56.72 45.14 -15.75
N ILE A 55 -55.95 45.79 -14.90
CA ILE A 55 -56.25 47.11 -14.35
C ILE A 55 -55.58 48.15 -15.24
N LYS A 56 -56.36 49.05 -15.83
CA LYS A 56 -55.81 50.17 -16.60
C LYS A 56 -55.11 51.13 -15.65
N LEU A 57 -53.81 51.33 -15.85
CA LEU A 57 -52.99 52.22 -15.03
C LEU A 57 -53.17 53.68 -15.51
N GLY A 58 -53.17 54.63 -14.57
CA GLY A 58 -53.30 56.06 -14.85
C GLY A 58 -52.09 56.68 -15.58
N PHE A 59 -52.20 57.98 -15.90
CA PHE A 59 -51.39 58.79 -16.84
C PHE A 59 -49.85 58.56 -16.88
N VAL A 60 -49.24 58.05 -15.80
CA VAL A 60 -47.78 57.89 -15.67
C VAL A 60 -47.26 56.62 -16.34
N SER A 61 -48.00 55.51 -16.36
CA SER A 61 -47.56 54.26 -17.02
C SER A 61 -47.78 54.29 -18.54
N THR A 62 -48.76 55.07 -18.99
CA THR A 62 -49.09 55.26 -20.41
C THR A 62 -48.00 56.06 -21.13
N LEU A 63 -47.25 56.91 -20.41
CA LEU A 63 -46.16 57.72 -20.95
C LEU A 63 -44.84 56.95 -21.17
N LEU A 64 -44.62 55.86 -20.42
CA LEU A 64 -43.39 55.05 -20.49
C LEU A 64 -43.52 53.83 -21.41
N GLY A 65 -44.74 53.48 -21.85
CA GLY A 65 -44.99 52.40 -22.81
C GLY A 65 -44.78 50.98 -22.27
N TYR A 66 -44.75 50.79 -20.94
CA TYR A 66 -44.59 49.47 -20.31
C TYR A 66 -45.94 48.85 -19.92
N ALA A 67 -46.05 47.54 -20.09
CA ALA A 67 -46.98 46.73 -19.31
C ALA A 67 -46.35 46.37 -17.95
N VAL A 68 -47.16 46.23 -16.90
CA VAL A 68 -46.69 45.72 -15.60
C VAL A 68 -47.36 44.38 -15.35
N VAL A 69 -46.58 43.32 -15.20
CA VAL A 69 -47.11 41.98 -14.87
C VAL A 69 -46.54 41.55 -13.54
N ILE A 70 -47.42 41.14 -12.63
CA ILE A 70 -47.09 40.57 -11.33
C ILE A 70 -47.72 39.18 -11.26
N GLY A 71 -46.91 38.13 -11.21
CA GLY A 71 -47.39 36.75 -11.29
C GLY A 71 -46.28 35.72 -11.21
N ARG A 72 -46.63 34.44 -11.44
CA ARG A 72 -45.67 33.31 -11.45
C ARG A 72 -44.95 33.17 -12.78
N SER A 73 -45.65 33.48 -13.88
CA SER A 73 -45.14 33.41 -15.25
C SER A 73 -45.76 34.51 -16.13
N VAL A 74 -45.17 34.78 -17.31
CA VAL A 74 -45.67 35.81 -18.24
C VAL A 74 -46.43 35.15 -19.38
N ASN A 75 -47.75 35.22 -19.30
CA ASN A 75 -48.65 34.73 -20.34
C ASN A 75 -48.83 35.80 -21.42
N LEU A 76 -48.21 35.56 -22.57
CA LEU A 76 -48.43 36.32 -23.80
C LEU A 76 -49.69 35.81 -24.48
N LYS A 77 -50.45 36.72 -25.07
CA LYS A 77 -51.45 36.39 -26.09
C LYS A 77 -51.16 37.19 -27.34
N THR A 78 -51.16 36.52 -28.47
CA THR A 78 -50.97 37.12 -29.78
C THR A 78 -52.20 36.89 -30.65
N ALA A 79 -52.44 37.77 -31.61
CA ALA A 79 -53.27 37.52 -32.77
C ALA A 79 -52.34 37.35 -33.97
N ASN A 80 -52.64 36.40 -34.85
CA ASN A 80 -51.87 36.21 -36.08
C ASN A 80 -52.79 36.09 -37.30
N ASN A 81 -52.20 36.26 -38.47
CA ASN A 81 -52.82 36.02 -39.76
C ASN A 81 -51.74 35.50 -40.72
N ASP A 82 -52.00 34.37 -41.39
CA ASP A 82 -51.12 33.77 -42.41
C ASP A 82 -49.64 33.57 -42.00
N ILE A 83 -49.39 33.07 -40.78
CA ILE A 83 -48.05 32.60 -40.36
C ILE A 83 -48.07 31.09 -40.08
N HIS A 84 -46.94 30.41 -40.27
CA HIS A 84 -46.82 28.96 -40.02
C HIS A 84 -46.43 28.66 -38.57
N HIS A 85 -45.52 29.45 -38.00
CA HIS A 85 -45.07 29.31 -36.61
C HIS A 85 -44.53 30.64 -36.07
N SER A 86 -44.27 30.71 -34.76
CA SER A 86 -43.80 31.95 -34.13
C SER A 86 -42.65 31.73 -33.15
N LYS A 87 -41.82 32.77 -33.01
CA LYS A 87 -40.72 32.86 -32.05
C LYS A 87 -41.00 34.01 -31.10
N PHE A 88 -40.89 33.74 -29.80
CA PHE A 88 -40.97 34.74 -28.75
C PHE A 88 -39.59 34.94 -28.14
N VAL A 89 -39.12 36.18 -28.10
CA VAL A 89 -37.83 36.54 -27.53
C VAL A 89 -38.03 37.60 -26.46
N ALA A 90 -37.76 37.26 -25.20
CA ALA A 90 -37.73 38.20 -24.10
C ALA A 90 -36.29 38.63 -23.82
N LYS A 91 -35.96 39.88 -24.15
CA LYS A 91 -34.66 40.47 -23.89
C LYS A 91 -34.69 41.35 -22.66
N ARG A 92 -33.87 41.05 -21.66
CA ARG A 92 -33.75 41.85 -20.44
C ARG A 92 -32.99 43.14 -20.72
N LEU A 93 -33.60 44.28 -20.42
CA LEU A 93 -33.12 45.60 -20.83
C LEU A 93 -31.78 46.01 -20.15
N VAL A 94 -31.51 45.46 -18.96
CA VAL A 94 -30.33 45.82 -18.15
C VAL A 94 -29.13 44.91 -18.42
N THR A 95 -29.35 43.60 -18.57
CA THR A 95 -28.26 42.62 -18.73
C THR A 95 -28.06 42.14 -20.16
N GLY A 96 -29.01 42.42 -21.06
CA GLY A 96 -28.99 41.93 -22.43
C GLY A 96 -29.34 40.45 -22.59
N TRP A 97 -29.59 39.71 -21.49
CA TRP A 97 -29.96 38.29 -21.51
C TRP A 97 -31.27 38.06 -22.26
N GLU A 98 -31.29 37.02 -23.09
CA GLU A 98 -32.42 36.67 -23.95
C GLU A 98 -33.00 35.31 -23.54
N THR A 99 -34.32 35.25 -23.40
CA THR A 99 -35.07 33.99 -23.28
C THR A 99 -35.87 33.80 -24.55
N ILE A 100 -35.69 32.65 -25.20
CA ILE A 100 -36.30 32.34 -26.50
C ILE A 100 -37.27 31.18 -26.34
N ARG A 101 -38.48 31.30 -26.90
CA ARG A 101 -39.46 30.23 -26.98
C ARG A 101 -39.99 30.12 -28.40
N TRP A 102 -40.00 28.92 -28.95
CA TRP A 102 -40.58 28.62 -30.26
C TRP A 102 -41.95 27.97 -30.10
N ASP A 103 -42.89 28.34 -30.97
CA ASP A 103 -44.21 27.73 -31.07
C ASP A 103 -44.53 27.37 -32.51
N TYR A 104 -44.58 26.06 -32.77
CA TYR A 104 -44.77 25.46 -34.10
C TYR A 104 -46.21 25.04 -34.40
N ARG A 105 -47.22 25.46 -33.61
CA ARG A 105 -48.62 25.04 -33.78
C ARG A 105 -49.51 26.18 -34.31
N THR A 106 -50.14 26.00 -35.48
CA THR A 106 -51.01 27.01 -36.11
C THR A 106 -52.41 27.14 -35.47
N LEU A 107 -52.90 26.13 -34.75
CA LEU A 107 -54.23 26.14 -34.12
C LEU A 107 -54.26 26.66 -32.67
N ASP A 108 -53.12 26.64 -31.98
CA ASP A 108 -53.02 26.94 -30.54
C ASP A 108 -52.06 28.12 -30.27
N GLY A 109 -51.27 28.52 -31.27
CA GLY A 109 -50.12 29.44 -31.16
C GLY A 109 -50.45 30.91 -30.99
N LEU A 110 -51.45 31.20 -30.15
CA LEU A 110 -51.89 32.53 -29.78
C LEU A 110 -51.65 32.81 -28.30
N ALA A 111 -50.93 31.93 -27.59
CA ALA A 111 -50.44 32.21 -26.25
C ALA A 111 -49.11 31.51 -25.92
N ALA A 112 -48.15 32.25 -25.38
CA ALA A 112 -46.86 31.72 -24.93
C ALA A 112 -46.64 32.06 -23.46
N ASP A 113 -46.24 31.07 -22.67
CA ASP A 113 -45.85 31.31 -21.27
C ASP A 113 -44.33 31.46 -21.16
N LEU A 114 -43.84 32.64 -20.85
CA LEU A 114 -42.41 32.89 -20.68
C LEU A 114 -42.05 32.81 -19.20
N SER A 115 -41.20 31.85 -18.85
CA SER A 115 -40.58 31.80 -17.52
C SER A 115 -39.46 32.85 -17.46
N LEU A 116 -39.79 34.01 -16.91
CA LEU A 116 -38.87 35.14 -16.75
C LEU A 116 -38.52 35.33 -15.27
N THR A 117 -37.42 36.03 -14.99
CA THR A 117 -37.10 36.52 -13.63
C THR A 117 -37.62 37.95 -13.47
N SER A 118 -37.67 38.48 -12.24
CA SER A 118 -38.09 39.87 -12.04
C SER A 118 -37.15 40.85 -12.76
N GLY A 119 -37.71 41.77 -13.56
CA GLY A 119 -36.92 42.72 -14.33
C GLY A 119 -37.69 43.46 -15.42
N LEU A 120 -36.96 44.32 -16.14
CA LEU A 120 -37.45 45.04 -17.32
C LEU A 120 -37.07 44.26 -18.57
N TYR A 121 -38.05 44.00 -19.44
CA TYR A 121 -37.90 43.23 -20.67
C TYR A 121 -38.45 43.98 -21.87
N THR A 122 -37.89 43.70 -23.04
CA THR A 122 -38.56 43.85 -24.33
C THR A 122 -38.89 42.45 -24.83
N ILE A 123 -40.16 42.16 -25.03
CA ILE A 123 -40.61 40.90 -25.60
C ILE A 123 -40.95 41.14 -27.06
N THR A 124 -40.31 40.39 -27.95
CA THR A 124 -40.58 40.40 -29.40
C THR A 124 -41.27 39.09 -29.78
N ALA A 125 -42.36 39.17 -30.54
CA ALA A 125 -43.00 38.04 -31.18
C ALA A 125 -42.76 38.15 -32.70
N SER A 126 -42.08 37.18 -33.29
CA SER A 126 -41.81 37.10 -34.72
C SER A 126 -42.56 35.92 -35.32
N GLY A 127 -43.26 36.15 -36.43
CA GLY A 127 -43.97 35.12 -37.21
C GLY A 127 -43.15 34.68 -38.41
N TYR A 128 -43.13 33.38 -38.67
CA TYR A 128 -42.34 32.74 -39.71
C TYR A 128 -43.24 31.97 -40.69
N ASP A 129 -42.84 31.93 -41.96
CA ASP A 129 -43.48 31.10 -42.98
C ASP A 129 -43.04 29.62 -42.90
N GLU A 130 -43.54 28.80 -43.82
CA GLU A 130 -43.22 27.36 -43.90
C GLU A 130 -41.75 27.07 -44.25
N THR A 131 -41.02 28.07 -44.73
CA THR A 131 -39.59 27.99 -45.10
C THR A 131 -38.66 28.62 -44.06
N ASN A 132 -39.17 28.95 -42.87
CA ASN A 132 -38.45 29.60 -41.77
C ASN A 132 -37.96 31.03 -42.06
N TYR A 133 -38.55 31.74 -43.02
CA TYR A 133 -38.31 33.18 -43.18
C TYR A 133 -39.23 33.99 -42.27
N GLU A 134 -38.68 35.00 -41.59
CA GLU A 134 -39.47 35.92 -40.76
C GLU A 134 -40.31 36.82 -41.65
N VAL A 135 -41.64 36.75 -41.50
CA VAL A 135 -42.61 37.46 -42.34
C VAL A 135 -43.38 38.56 -41.59
N ALA A 136 -43.36 38.56 -40.25
CA ALA A 136 -43.99 39.58 -39.42
C ALA A 136 -43.33 39.65 -38.03
N SER A 137 -43.37 40.81 -37.37
CA SER A 137 -42.99 40.92 -35.95
C SER A 137 -43.72 42.05 -35.22
N ASP A 138 -43.86 41.88 -33.91
CA ASP A 138 -44.39 42.88 -32.97
C ASP A 138 -43.63 42.80 -31.63
N PHE A 139 -43.67 43.87 -30.83
CA PHE A 139 -42.96 43.90 -29.54
C PHE A 139 -43.68 44.68 -28.45
N ILE A 140 -43.42 44.30 -27.20
CA ILE A 140 -43.93 44.98 -26.00
C ILE A 140 -42.81 45.18 -24.97
N LYS A 141 -42.83 46.32 -24.30
CA LYS A 141 -41.99 46.57 -23.13
C LYS A 141 -42.72 46.14 -21.86
N LEU A 142 -42.04 45.39 -21.01
CA LEU A 142 -42.64 44.74 -19.84
C LEU A 142 -41.79 44.98 -18.59
N LEU A 143 -42.42 45.47 -17.51
CA LEU A 143 -41.90 45.33 -16.15
C LEU A 143 -42.55 44.09 -15.53
N TYR A 144 -41.74 43.06 -15.30
CA TYR A 144 -42.20 41.83 -14.67
C TYR A 144 -41.71 41.75 -13.23
N LEU A 145 -42.63 41.53 -12.30
CA LEU A 145 -42.35 41.24 -10.90
C LEU A 145 -42.82 39.81 -10.62
N LYS A 146 -41.89 38.86 -10.62
CA LYS A 146 -42.18 37.48 -10.26
C LYS A 146 -42.57 37.43 -8.78
N ILE A 147 -43.78 36.96 -8.49
CA ILE A 147 -44.26 36.68 -7.13
C ILE A 147 -44.59 35.19 -7.04
N GLY A 148 -44.03 34.55 -6.01
CA GLY A 148 -44.00 33.10 -5.86
C GLY A 148 -42.65 32.54 -6.31
N ARG A 149 -41.98 31.85 -5.39
CA ARG A 149 -40.81 31.01 -5.66
C ARG A 149 -41.25 29.81 -6.51
N GLU A 150 -40.63 29.58 -7.68
CA GLU A 150 -40.79 28.33 -8.45
C GLU A 150 -39.86 27.24 -7.87
N ASP A 151 -39.86 27.08 -6.56
CA ASP A 151 -38.85 26.24 -5.90
C ASP A 151 -39.24 24.76 -5.88
N PHE A 152 -40.51 24.43 -6.16
CA PHE A 152 -41.04 23.07 -6.05
C PHE A 152 -41.63 22.55 -7.36
N GLY A 153 -41.25 21.33 -7.73
CA GLY A 153 -41.65 20.72 -8.98
C GLY A 153 -40.77 19.52 -9.34
N VAL A 154 -41.05 18.96 -10.51
CA VAL A 154 -40.24 17.90 -11.11
C VAL A 154 -39.79 18.36 -12.49
N TRP A 155 -38.50 18.24 -12.79
CA TRP A 155 -37.91 18.55 -14.08
C TRP A 155 -37.23 17.32 -14.64
N VAL A 156 -37.27 17.17 -15.96
CA VAL A 156 -36.49 16.20 -16.69
C VAL A 156 -35.42 16.97 -17.46
N ASN A 157 -34.16 16.64 -17.21
CA ASN A 157 -33.03 17.22 -17.91
C ASN A 157 -32.48 16.20 -18.90
N THR A 158 -32.41 16.58 -20.17
CA THR A 158 -31.89 15.74 -21.25
C THR A 158 -30.72 16.42 -21.95
N LYS A 159 -29.74 15.63 -22.38
CA LYS A 159 -28.59 16.10 -23.18
C LYS A 159 -28.26 15.02 -24.21
N PHE A 160 -27.94 15.42 -25.43
CA PHE A 160 -27.61 14.49 -26.53
C PHE A 160 -26.43 15.02 -27.36
N ASP A 161 -25.48 14.15 -27.67
CA ASP A 161 -24.33 14.34 -28.56
C ASP A 161 -23.58 15.68 -28.36
N GLY A 162 -23.23 15.99 -27.10
CA GLY A 162 -22.52 17.22 -26.76
C GLY A 162 -23.35 18.52 -26.82
N GLY A 163 -24.66 18.44 -27.10
CA GLY A 163 -25.58 19.58 -27.10
C GLY A 163 -25.84 20.21 -25.73
N GLU A 164 -26.64 21.27 -25.70
CA GLU A 164 -27.07 21.93 -24.46
C GLU A 164 -28.04 21.06 -23.66
N THR A 165 -28.04 21.20 -22.33
CA THR A 165 -29.01 20.54 -21.47
C THR A 165 -30.39 21.18 -21.62
N ILE A 166 -31.39 20.39 -21.97
CA ILE A 166 -32.79 20.81 -22.05
C ILE A 166 -33.49 20.41 -20.76
N SER A 167 -33.94 21.40 -19.97
CA SER A 167 -34.72 21.19 -18.74
C SER A 167 -36.22 21.33 -19.03
N THR A 168 -36.94 20.21 -19.04
CA THR A 168 -38.38 20.15 -19.26
C THR A 168 -39.12 20.03 -17.93
N PRO A 169 -39.91 21.05 -17.48
CA PRO A 169 -40.74 20.92 -16.30
C PRO A 169 -41.90 19.94 -16.58
N LEU A 170 -42.11 18.99 -15.67
CA LEU A 170 -43.30 18.14 -15.69
C LEU A 170 -44.47 18.89 -15.04
N GLU A 171 -45.67 18.75 -15.60
CA GLU A 171 -46.91 19.32 -15.04
C GLU A 171 -47.37 18.55 -13.78
N LEU A 172 -46.49 18.49 -12.77
CA LEU A 172 -46.72 17.87 -11.47
C LEU A 172 -46.76 18.96 -10.40
N GLY A 173 -47.96 19.46 -10.09
CA GLY A 173 -48.16 20.41 -9.02
C GLY A 173 -48.00 19.77 -7.63
N MET A 174 -47.96 20.60 -6.59
CA MET A 174 -47.84 20.14 -5.19
C MET A 174 -48.95 19.15 -4.78
N ASN A 175 -50.17 19.37 -5.26
CA ASN A 175 -51.32 18.50 -4.97
C ASN A 175 -51.21 17.16 -5.69
N ASP A 176 -50.73 17.15 -6.94
CA ASP A 176 -50.49 15.92 -7.69
C ASP A 176 -49.42 15.07 -7.01
N PHE A 177 -48.34 15.70 -6.56
CA PHE A 177 -47.27 15.02 -5.83
C PHE A 177 -47.74 14.47 -4.48
N ALA A 178 -48.48 15.27 -3.70
CA ALA A 178 -49.07 14.83 -2.44
C ALA A 178 -50.05 13.67 -2.64
N SER A 179 -50.82 13.69 -3.74
CA SER A 179 -51.69 12.58 -4.14
C SER A 179 -50.86 11.34 -4.45
N MET A 180 -49.84 11.45 -5.32
CA MET A 180 -48.96 10.33 -5.67
C MET A 180 -48.31 9.71 -4.43
N LEU A 181 -47.81 10.52 -3.48
CA LEU A 181 -47.24 10.04 -2.22
C LEU A 181 -48.21 9.21 -1.36
N ASN A 182 -49.51 9.49 -1.45
CA ASN A 182 -50.55 8.81 -0.68
C ASN A 182 -51.13 7.59 -1.41
N THR A 183 -51.25 7.66 -2.74
CA THR A 183 -51.90 6.61 -3.57
C THR A 183 -50.90 5.62 -4.16
N GLY A 184 -49.63 6.03 -4.33
CA GLY A 184 -48.62 5.29 -5.09
C GLY A 184 -48.93 5.21 -6.58
N GLU A 185 -49.70 6.14 -7.13
CA GLU A 185 -50.01 6.20 -8.55
C GLU A 185 -48.75 6.45 -9.41
N THR A 186 -48.63 5.73 -10.53
CA THR A 186 -47.60 5.96 -11.54
C THR A 186 -48.13 6.87 -12.64
N LYS A 187 -47.42 7.94 -12.97
CA LYS A 187 -47.72 8.83 -14.10
C LYS A 187 -46.65 8.70 -15.19
N GLN A 188 -47.09 8.66 -16.45
CA GLN A 188 -46.21 8.59 -17.62
C GLN A 188 -46.09 9.97 -18.27
N PHE A 189 -44.87 10.33 -18.67
CA PHE A 189 -44.54 11.58 -19.35
C PHE A 189 -43.74 11.29 -20.62
N SER A 190 -43.99 12.06 -21.69
CA SER A 190 -43.17 12.03 -22.90
C SER A 190 -42.25 13.24 -22.94
N VAL A 191 -40.97 13.01 -23.20
CA VAL A 191 -39.93 14.05 -23.24
C VAL A 191 -39.04 13.87 -24.47
N PRO A 192 -38.53 14.96 -25.07
CA PRO A 192 -37.62 14.86 -26.20
C PRO A 192 -36.15 14.71 -25.76
N ILE A 193 -35.41 13.83 -26.42
CA ILE A 193 -33.94 13.72 -26.34
C ILE A 193 -33.30 14.03 -27.69
N GLN A 194 -33.53 13.17 -28.68
CA GLN A 194 -33.06 13.29 -30.06
C GLN A 194 -34.21 13.74 -30.97
N ASN A 195 -35.39 13.13 -30.80
CA ASN A 195 -36.60 13.40 -31.55
C ASN A 195 -37.77 13.75 -30.59
N LYS A 196 -38.86 14.27 -31.17
CA LYS A 196 -40.07 14.55 -30.40
C LYS A 196 -40.71 13.23 -29.93
N ASP A 197 -40.99 13.15 -28.62
CA ASP A 197 -41.64 12.01 -27.96
C ASP A 197 -40.87 10.68 -28.04
N ASP A 198 -39.54 10.73 -28.19
CA ASP A 198 -38.68 9.54 -28.28
C ASP A 198 -38.38 8.89 -26.93
N THR A 199 -38.76 9.53 -25.83
CA THR A 199 -38.49 9.06 -24.48
C THR A 199 -39.72 9.15 -23.61
N HIS A 200 -40.04 8.03 -22.96
CA HIS A 200 -41.12 7.91 -21.99
C HIS A 200 -40.55 7.71 -20.59
N ILE A 201 -41.09 8.47 -19.64
CA ILE A 201 -40.70 8.42 -18.24
C ILE A 201 -41.92 8.08 -17.39
N ASN A 202 -41.88 6.92 -16.73
CA ASN A 202 -42.86 6.52 -15.75
C ASN A 202 -42.35 6.88 -14.34
N LEU A 203 -43.07 7.75 -13.64
CA LEU A 203 -42.73 8.24 -12.31
C LEU A 203 -43.75 7.81 -11.26
N ARG A 204 -43.26 7.36 -10.11
CA ARG A 204 -44.07 7.03 -8.94
C ARG A 204 -43.35 7.48 -7.68
N PHE A 205 -44.08 8.06 -6.73
CA PHE A 205 -43.59 8.47 -5.42
C PHE A 205 -44.40 7.78 -4.33
N ILE A 206 -43.76 7.20 -3.31
CA ILE A 206 -44.44 6.51 -2.21
C ILE A 206 -43.75 6.87 -0.89
N ARG A 207 -44.54 7.17 0.15
CA ARG A 207 -44.03 7.18 1.53
C ARG A 207 -43.91 5.73 2.02
N THR A 208 -42.69 5.32 2.36
CA THR A 208 -42.44 3.98 2.87
C THR A 208 -41.47 4.03 4.05
N LYS A 209 -41.15 2.85 4.60
CA LYS A 209 -40.09 2.71 5.59
C LYS A 209 -39.09 1.64 5.15
N ILE A 210 -37.81 1.86 5.42
CA ILE A 210 -36.74 0.90 5.18
C ILE A 210 -35.99 0.59 6.49
N LEU A 211 -35.04 -0.35 6.45
CA LEU A 211 -34.29 -0.84 7.61
C LEU A 211 -35.21 -1.31 8.77
N ASN A 212 -35.94 -2.42 8.55
CA ASN A 212 -36.85 -2.99 9.55
C ASN A 212 -37.95 -2.02 10.03
N ASN A 213 -38.50 -1.21 9.12
CA ASN A 213 -39.59 -0.26 9.37
C ASN A 213 -39.27 0.91 10.33
N THR A 214 -37.99 1.25 10.48
CA THR A 214 -37.55 2.31 11.40
C THR A 214 -37.47 3.68 10.72
N GLU A 215 -36.91 3.73 9.50
CA GLU A 215 -36.58 4.98 8.81
C GLU A 215 -37.67 5.35 7.80
N LYS A 216 -38.26 6.54 7.92
CA LYS A 216 -39.26 7.05 6.97
C LYS A 216 -38.57 7.59 5.71
N VAL A 217 -38.98 7.11 4.55
CA VAL A 217 -38.35 7.47 3.27
C VAL A 217 -39.37 7.75 2.18
N VAL A 218 -38.96 8.51 1.17
CA VAL A 218 -39.64 8.56 -0.13
C VAL A 218 -38.99 7.53 -1.02
N GLU A 219 -39.74 6.50 -1.38
CA GLU A 219 -39.41 5.68 -2.54
C GLU A 219 -39.85 6.45 -3.79
N THR A 220 -38.94 6.61 -4.73
CA THR A 220 -39.26 7.07 -6.07
C THR A 220 -38.86 6.01 -7.06
N LYS A 221 -39.83 5.55 -7.84
CA LYS A 221 -39.57 4.70 -9.00
C LYS A 221 -39.61 5.54 -10.25
N CYS A 222 -38.57 5.39 -11.05
CA CYS A 222 -38.37 6.04 -12.32
C CYS A 222 -38.00 4.97 -13.35
N ASN A 223 -38.87 4.77 -14.33
CA ASN A 223 -38.57 3.92 -15.48
C ASN A 223 -38.47 4.83 -16.71
N ILE A 224 -37.29 4.85 -17.34
CA ILE A 224 -36.99 5.64 -18.53
C ILE A 224 -36.85 4.67 -19.69
N ILE A 225 -37.69 4.85 -20.71
CA ILE A 225 -37.69 4.08 -21.95
C ILE A 225 -37.41 5.06 -23.08
N THR A 226 -36.35 4.86 -23.85
CA THR A 226 -35.94 5.76 -24.93
C THR A 226 -35.65 5.00 -26.22
N THR A 227 -35.99 5.62 -27.34
CA THR A 227 -35.60 5.18 -28.69
C THR A 227 -34.50 6.05 -29.29
N CYS A 228 -33.81 6.87 -28.49
CA CYS A 228 -32.69 7.68 -28.95
C CYS A 228 -31.53 6.79 -29.43
N ASP A 229 -30.70 7.29 -30.34
CA ASP A 229 -29.47 6.61 -30.77
C ASP A 229 -28.46 6.51 -29.61
N THR A 230 -28.44 5.36 -28.93
CA THR A 230 -27.56 5.10 -27.78
C THR A 230 -26.10 4.81 -28.17
N SER A 231 -25.77 4.87 -29.46
CA SER A 231 -24.37 4.90 -29.94
C SER A 231 -23.74 6.30 -29.86
N LYS A 232 -24.48 7.29 -29.37
CA LYS A 232 -23.99 8.65 -29.10
C LYS A 232 -23.90 8.92 -27.60
N GLU A 233 -23.23 10.00 -27.24
CA GLU A 233 -23.25 10.49 -25.86
C GLU A 233 -24.64 11.01 -25.51
N TYR A 234 -25.16 10.67 -24.34
CA TYR A 234 -26.43 11.21 -23.87
C TYR A 234 -26.50 11.20 -22.34
N GLU A 235 -27.28 12.13 -21.77
CA GLU A 235 -27.62 12.22 -20.35
C GLU A 235 -29.13 12.35 -20.21
N ILE A 236 -29.71 11.60 -19.27
CA ILE A 236 -31.10 11.76 -18.85
C ILE A 236 -31.11 11.82 -17.33
N SER A 237 -31.74 12.83 -16.77
CA SER A 237 -31.92 12.94 -15.33
C SER A 237 -33.23 13.59 -14.95
N ILE A 238 -33.69 13.29 -13.75
CA ILE A 238 -34.90 13.84 -13.16
C ILE A 238 -34.51 14.58 -11.90
N GLU A 239 -34.89 15.84 -11.84
CA GLU A 239 -34.75 16.67 -10.67
C GLU A 239 -36.09 16.84 -9.97
N VAL A 240 -36.12 16.58 -8.67
CA VAL A 240 -37.32 16.62 -7.83
C VAL A 240 -37.05 17.57 -6.68
N ARG A 241 -37.84 18.65 -6.55
CA ARG A 241 -37.71 19.64 -5.46
C ARG A 241 -38.99 19.72 -4.64
N PHE A 242 -38.96 19.37 -3.35
CA PHE A 242 -40.15 19.41 -2.50
C PHE A 242 -39.89 19.69 -1.01
N PRO A 243 -40.88 20.29 -0.30
CA PRO A 243 -40.80 20.57 1.14
C PRO A 243 -40.69 19.32 2.02
N PHE A 244 -39.89 19.38 3.09
CA PHE A 244 -39.76 18.27 4.05
C PHE A 244 -41.08 17.95 4.78
N VAL A 245 -41.93 18.94 5.03
CA VAL A 245 -43.21 18.76 5.74
C VAL A 245 -44.16 17.77 5.05
N LEU A 246 -44.00 17.55 3.74
CA LEU A 246 -44.77 16.55 3.00
C LEU A 246 -44.35 15.12 3.32
N LEU A 247 -43.18 14.88 3.91
CA LEU A 247 -42.74 13.54 4.32
C LEU A 247 -43.55 13.02 5.51
N ASP A 248 -43.95 13.91 6.42
CA ASP A 248 -44.73 13.59 7.62
C ASP A 248 -46.24 13.72 7.42
N GLY A 249 -46.70 13.98 6.19
CA GLY A 249 -48.11 14.19 5.88
C GLY A 249 -48.65 15.56 6.32
N GLY A 250 -47.78 16.50 6.66
CA GLY A 250 -48.14 17.88 6.93
C GLY A 250 -48.38 18.69 5.64
N GLN A 251 -48.86 19.93 5.81
CA GLN A 251 -49.10 20.87 4.71
C GLN A 251 -48.00 21.95 4.69
N PRO A 252 -47.48 22.34 3.50
CA PRO A 252 -46.51 23.42 3.38
C PRO A 252 -47.12 24.78 3.75
N PHE A 253 -46.36 25.61 4.47
CA PHE A 253 -46.74 26.99 4.79
C PHE A 253 -46.46 27.93 3.60
N GLU A 254 -47.17 29.04 3.47
CA GLU A 254 -47.09 29.88 2.26
C GLU A 254 -45.71 30.55 2.04
N ASP A 255 -44.94 30.76 3.11
CA ASP A 255 -43.58 31.28 3.06
C ASP A 255 -42.72 30.52 4.08
N ASN A 256 -41.47 30.17 3.71
CA ASN A 256 -40.44 29.63 4.62
C ASN A 256 -40.42 28.09 4.88
N ASN A 257 -40.65 27.25 3.85
CA ASN A 257 -40.48 25.79 4.01
C ASN A 257 -39.08 25.32 3.64
N PRO A 258 -38.36 24.62 4.54
CA PRO A 258 -37.16 23.90 4.15
C PRO A 258 -37.51 22.75 3.20
N TYR A 259 -36.61 22.46 2.27
CA TYR A 259 -36.86 21.50 1.20
C TYR A 259 -35.62 20.70 0.81
N PHE A 260 -35.84 19.63 0.06
CA PHE A 260 -34.77 18.90 -0.60
C PHE A 260 -34.95 18.99 -2.13
N SER A 261 -33.83 19.02 -2.84
CA SER A 261 -33.71 18.76 -4.26
C SER A 261 -32.96 17.45 -4.45
N THR A 262 -33.50 16.54 -5.26
CA THR A 262 -32.77 15.33 -5.68
C THR A 262 -32.73 15.27 -7.20
N LYS A 263 -31.54 15.30 -7.78
CA LYS A 263 -31.31 15.07 -9.22
C LYS A 263 -30.80 13.64 -9.39
N ILE A 264 -31.45 12.81 -10.19
CA ILE A 264 -31.09 11.40 -10.38
C ILE A 264 -31.11 11.10 -11.87
N GLY A 265 -30.05 10.50 -12.37
CA GLY A 265 -29.95 10.21 -13.79
C GLY A 265 -28.84 9.26 -14.13
N TYR A 266 -28.67 9.08 -15.43
CA TYR A 266 -27.60 8.30 -16.02
C TYR A 266 -27.09 8.96 -17.29
N GLN A 267 -25.87 8.61 -17.63
CA GLN A 267 -25.20 9.12 -18.81
C GLN A 267 -24.33 8.03 -19.45
N SER A 268 -24.22 8.09 -20.78
CA SER A 268 -23.32 7.27 -21.59
C SER A 268 -22.24 8.16 -22.20
N TRP A 269 -20.96 7.87 -21.92
CA TRP A 269 -19.82 8.70 -22.32
C TRP A 269 -19.08 8.22 -23.56
N THR A 270 -19.27 6.97 -23.99
CA THR A 270 -18.38 6.35 -24.98
C THR A 270 -19.05 6.09 -26.34
N GLY A 271 -20.36 6.29 -26.45
CA GLY A 271 -21.10 5.99 -27.69
C GLY A 271 -21.06 4.51 -28.10
N GLN A 272 -20.73 3.60 -27.18
CA GLN A 272 -20.58 2.17 -27.45
C GLN A 272 -21.86 1.36 -27.11
N GLY A 273 -23.03 1.90 -27.44
CA GLY A 273 -24.32 1.23 -27.25
C GLY A 273 -24.79 1.22 -25.78
N GLY A 274 -25.58 2.21 -25.40
CA GLY A 274 -26.26 2.26 -24.09
C GLY A 274 -27.61 1.53 -24.06
N SER A 275 -28.21 1.41 -22.87
CA SER A 275 -29.53 0.80 -22.70
C SER A 275 -30.67 1.72 -23.18
N ASN A 276 -31.64 1.14 -23.89
CA ASN A 276 -32.89 1.80 -24.29
C ASN A 276 -33.96 1.80 -23.18
N GLN A 277 -33.74 1.09 -22.08
CA GLN A 277 -34.70 0.97 -20.99
C GLN A 277 -33.98 0.80 -19.65
N ILE A 278 -34.11 1.79 -18.77
CA ILE A 278 -33.47 1.79 -17.46
C ILE A 278 -34.53 1.98 -16.39
N ASN A 279 -34.67 0.96 -15.55
CA ASN A 279 -35.46 1.02 -14.33
C ASN A 279 -34.58 1.47 -13.17
N THR A 280 -34.94 2.57 -12.53
CA THR A 280 -34.26 3.09 -11.34
C THR A 280 -35.26 3.24 -10.20
N THR A 281 -34.94 2.69 -9.04
CA THR A 281 -35.66 2.97 -7.80
C THR A 281 -34.70 3.62 -6.82
N PHE A 282 -35.08 4.76 -6.28
CA PHE A 282 -34.29 5.42 -5.25
C PHE A 282 -35.12 5.65 -3.99
N TYR A 283 -34.46 5.56 -2.84
CA TYR A 283 -35.04 5.78 -1.53
C TYR A 283 -34.23 6.85 -0.81
N VAL A 284 -34.92 7.88 -0.33
CA VAL A 284 -34.30 8.96 0.43
C VAL A 284 -35.06 9.14 1.75
N GLY A 285 -34.33 8.97 2.86
CA GLY A 285 -34.85 9.10 4.22
C GLY A 285 -34.14 10.17 5.03
N ARG A 286 -34.91 10.94 5.82
CA ARG A 286 -34.34 11.98 6.67
C ARG A 286 -35.16 12.23 7.95
N ASP A 287 -34.46 12.31 9.08
CA ASP A 287 -35.03 12.71 10.38
C ASP A 287 -34.85 14.21 10.71
N ASN A 288 -33.87 14.90 10.10
CA ASN A 288 -33.61 16.34 10.28
C ASN A 288 -32.87 16.94 9.07
N ILE A 289 -33.06 18.24 8.78
CA ILE A 289 -32.53 19.04 7.67
C ILE A 289 -30.98 19.10 7.61
N SER A 290 -30.26 18.52 8.56
CA SER A 290 -28.79 18.45 8.56
C SER A 290 -28.20 17.03 8.41
N ASP A 291 -29.00 15.95 8.41
CA ASP A 291 -28.46 14.57 8.53
C ASP A 291 -29.16 13.55 7.61
N PRO A 292 -28.59 13.18 6.44
CA PRO A 292 -29.14 12.11 5.60
C PRO A 292 -28.82 10.73 6.22
N ARG A 293 -29.85 10.03 6.71
CA ARG A 293 -29.67 8.74 7.40
C ARG A 293 -29.59 7.54 6.48
N VAL A 294 -30.38 7.48 5.40
CA VAL A 294 -30.37 6.32 4.50
C VAL A 294 -30.54 6.74 3.04
N PHE A 295 -29.65 6.21 2.21
CA PHE A 295 -29.71 6.30 0.76
C PHE A 295 -29.75 4.87 0.19
N ARG A 296 -30.75 4.54 -0.62
CA ARG A 296 -30.75 3.27 -1.36
C ARG A 296 -31.06 3.55 -2.83
N LEU A 297 -30.31 2.94 -3.71
CA LEU A 297 -30.43 3.05 -5.17
C LEU A 297 -30.45 1.64 -5.75
N SER A 298 -31.51 1.30 -6.47
CA SER A 298 -31.63 0.07 -7.24
C SER A 298 -31.69 0.44 -8.72
N ILE A 299 -30.82 -0.16 -9.50
CA ILE A 299 -30.66 0.11 -10.93
C ILE A 299 -30.80 -1.22 -11.67
N LEU A 300 -31.66 -1.23 -12.68
CA LEU A 300 -32.02 -2.38 -13.49
C LEU A 300 -32.03 -1.93 -14.97
N PRO A 301 -30.87 -1.89 -15.63
CA PRO A 301 -30.82 -1.60 -17.05
C PRO A 301 -31.17 -2.85 -17.88
N GLU A 302 -31.99 -2.67 -18.92
CA GLU A 302 -32.38 -3.74 -19.84
C GLU A 302 -31.61 -3.63 -21.16
N ASN A 303 -31.31 -4.76 -21.81
CA ASN A 303 -30.67 -4.82 -23.15
C ASN A 303 -29.31 -4.10 -23.24
N ILE A 304 -28.45 -4.23 -22.22
CA ILE A 304 -27.06 -3.76 -22.31
C ILE A 304 -26.20 -4.79 -23.05
N GLU A 305 -25.47 -4.36 -24.07
CA GLU A 305 -24.43 -5.17 -24.70
C GLU A 305 -23.20 -5.32 -23.79
N SER A 306 -22.51 -6.46 -23.89
CA SER A 306 -21.28 -6.69 -23.13
C SER A 306 -20.21 -5.65 -23.49
N GLY A 307 -19.73 -4.88 -22.50
CA GLY A 307 -18.70 -3.86 -22.67
C GLY A 307 -19.20 -2.40 -22.64
N SER A 308 -20.52 -2.18 -22.59
CA SER A 308 -21.07 -0.82 -22.48
C SER A 308 -20.83 -0.21 -21.10
N LYS A 309 -20.38 1.04 -21.06
CA LYS A 309 -20.13 1.80 -19.84
C LYS A 309 -21.23 2.82 -19.61
N LEU A 310 -21.87 2.74 -18.45
CA LEU A 310 -22.85 3.72 -18.00
C LEU A 310 -22.41 4.32 -16.68
N THR A 311 -22.66 5.62 -16.51
CA THR A 311 -22.46 6.32 -15.25
C THR A 311 -23.82 6.69 -14.70
N PHE A 312 -24.20 6.10 -13.57
CA PHE A 312 -25.33 6.62 -12.79
C PHE A 312 -24.85 7.75 -11.90
N PHE A 313 -25.71 8.73 -11.69
CA PHE A 313 -25.43 9.77 -10.72
C PHE A 313 -26.69 10.20 -9.97
N THR A 314 -26.47 10.65 -8.75
CA THR A 314 -27.48 11.29 -7.94
C THR A 314 -26.87 12.48 -7.21
N THR A 315 -27.58 13.59 -7.18
CA THR A 315 -27.25 14.75 -6.35
C THR A 315 -28.40 14.97 -5.40
N TYR A 316 -28.09 15.07 -4.12
CA TYR A 316 -29.02 15.42 -3.07
C TYR A 316 -28.61 16.74 -2.44
N LEU A 317 -29.49 17.74 -2.52
CA LEU A 317 -29.30 19.09 -2.02
C LEU A 317 -30.42 19.40 -1.03
N THR A 318 -30.12 20.11 0.06
CA THR A 318 -31.11 20.49 1.05
C THR A 318 -30.94 21.94 1.44
N VAL A 319 -32.08 22.61 1.57
CA VAL A 319 -32.17 24.06 1.65
C VAL A 319 -33.07 24.43 2.82
N ASP A 320 -32.66 25.42 3.61
CA ASP A 320 -33.45 25.92 4.73
C ASP A 320 -34.65 26.75 4.28
N GLY A 321 -35.53 27.12 5.21
CA GLY A 321 -36.71 27.94 4.90
C GLY A 321 -36.35 29.30 4.27
N THR A 322 -35.17 29.84 4.57
CA THR A 322 -34.71 31.13 4.05
C THR A 322 -34.11 31.05 2.64
N GLY A 323 -33.77 29.85 2.18
CA GLY A 323 -33.18 29.57 0.87
C GLY A 323 -31.67 29.32 0.89
N ASN A 324 -31.05 29.15 2.06
CA ASN A 324 -29.63 28.80 2.14
C ASN A 324 -29.45 27.29 1.99
N GLU A 325 -28.45 26.89 1.20
CA GLU A 325 -27.98 25.52 1.15
C GLU A 325 -27.41 25.10 2.50
N ILE A 326 -27.92 24.00 3.05
CA ILE A 326 -27.43 23.39 4.29
C ILE A 326 -26.51 22.20 3.98
N PHE A 327 -26.82 21.44 2.93
CA PHE A 327 -26.10 20.22 2.60
C PHE A 327 -26.31 19.88 1.13
N GLN A 328 -25.22 19.62 0.41
CA GLN A 328 -25.24 19.00 -0.91
C GLN A 328 -24.31 17.80 -0.92
N ARG A 329 -24.74 16.73 -1.57
CA ARG A 329 -23.90 15.58 -1.88
C ARG A 329 -24.22 15.01 -3.25
N THR A 330 -23.18 14.74 -4.03
CA THR A 330 -23.31 14.02 -5.30
C THR A 330 -22.66 12.65 -5.17
N TYR A 331 -23.34 11.61 -5.64
CA TYR A 331 -22.77 10.29 -5.86
C TYR A 331 -22.77 10.00 -7.35
N SER A 332 -21.67 9.48 -7.88
CA SER A 332 -21.65 8.87 -9.20
C SER A 332 -21.08 7.46 -9.14
N ILE A 333 -21.64 6.57 -9.95
CA ILE A 333 -21.29 5.16 -10.02
C ILE A 333 -21.02 4.86 -11.49
N ASP A 334 -19.74 4.68 -11.82
CA ASP A 334 -19.35 4.09 -13.10
C ASP A 334 -19.44 2.57 -12.95
N PHE A 335 -20.12 1.89 -13.88
CA PHE A 335 -20.18 0.44 -13.90
C PHE A 335 -20.03 -0.11 -15.33
N GLU A 336 -19.26 -1.19 -15.45
CA GLU A 336 -19.08 -2.02 -16.65
C GLU A 336 -19.81 -3.36 -16.40
N PRO A 337 -20.60 -3.88 -17.35
CA PRO A 337 -22.00 -4.24 -17.13
C PRO A 337 -22.31 -5.26 -16.02
N ALA A 338 -23.34 -4.91 -15.23
CA ALA A 338 -24.21 -5.82 -14.49
C ALA A 338 -25.68 -5.46 -14.82
N THR A 339 -26.56 -6.45 -14.95
CA THR A 339 -28.00 -6.36 -15.29
C THR A 339 -28.86 -5.90 -14.10
N GLU A 340 -28.31 -5.94 -12.89
CA GLU A 340 -28.95 -5.43 -11.70
C GLU A 340 -27.86 -4.93 -10.73
N LEU A 341 -28.10 -3.76 -10.12
CA LEU A 341 -27.23 -3.20 -9.09
C LEU A 341 -28.09 -2.50 -8.05
N THR A 342 -28.20 -3.07 -6.86
CA THR A 342 -28.75 -2.37 -5.69
C THR A 342 -27.62 -1.97 -4.76
N ILE A 343 -27.53 -0.66 -4.51
CA ILE A 343 -26.61 -0.01 -3.57
C ILE A 343 -27.44 0.51 -2.41
N THR A 344 -27.25 -0.05 -1.22
CA THR A 344 -27.77 0.56 0.02
C THR A 344 -26.62 1.20 0.77
N SER A 345 -26.68 2.51 0.99
CA SER A 345 -25.72 3.25 1.80
C SER A 345 -26.36 3.90 3.02
N ILE A 346 -25.63 3.88 4.14
CA ILE A 346 -25.90 4.71 5.32
C ILE A 346 -24.80 5.79 5.32
N PRO A 347 -25.06 6.99 4.76
CA PRO A 347 -24.01 7.98 4.46
C PRO A 347 -23.17 8.44 5.66
N ARG A 348 -23.67 8.25 6.88
CA ARG A 348 -22.98 8.57 8.14
C ARG A 348 -22.12 7.43 8.68
N GLU A 349 -22.47 6.19 8.32
CA GLU A 349 -21.78 4.97 8.75
C GLU A 349 -20.84 4.42 7.68
N ALA A 350 -20.79 5.02 6.47
CA ALA A 350 -19.99 4.57 5.33
C ALA A 350 -20.21 3.11 4.89
N LYS A 351 -21.30 2.48 5.35
CA LYS A 351 -21.71 1.13 4.95
C LYS A 351 -22.31 1.14 3.56
N ILE A 352 -21.95 0.16 2.72
CA ILE A 352 -22.52 -0.03 1.40
C ILE A 352 -22.85 -1.51 1.17
N SER A 353 -24.06 -1.82 0.71
CA SER A 353 -24.47 -3.18 0.34
C SER A 353 -24.66 -3.24 -1.17
N TYR A 354 -24.11 -4.26 -1.83
CA TYR A 354 -24.24 -4.49 -3.27
C TYR A 354 -25.03 -5.78 -3.55
N GLU A 355 -26.10 -5.68 -4.33
CA GLU A 355 -26.84 -6.85 -4.82
C GLU A 355 -26.84 -6.82 -6.36
N PHE A 356 -26.35 -7.89 -6.99
CA PHE A 356 -26.04 -7.93 -8.42
C PHE A 356 -27.01 -8.76 -9.28
N GLY A 357 -27.95 -9.46 -8.63
CA GLY A 357 -29.02 -10.20 -9.31
C GLY A 357 -28.52 -11.25 -10.30
N GLU A 358 -29.14 -11.31 -11.49
CA GLU A 358 -28.91 -12.33 -12.53
C GLU A 358 -27.57 -12.21 -13.29
N SER A 359 -26.73 -11.20 -12.98
CA SER A 359 -25.50 -10.91 -13.73
C SER A 359 -24.20 -11.56 -13.24
N ALA A 360 -24.29 -12.54 -12.35
CA ALA A 360 -23.12 -13.17 -11.80
C ALA A 360 -22.26 -13.87 -12.88
N GLY A 361 -20.94 -13.64 -12.90
CA GLY A 361 -20.01 -14.35 -13.79
C GLY A 361 -19.10 -13.49 -14.67
N VAL A 362 -19.34 -12.18 -14.82
CA VAL A 362 -18.55 -11.27 -15.69
C VAL A 362 -17.58 -10.44 -14.85
N GLN A 363 -16.44 -10.02 -15.40
CA GLN A 363 -15.56 -9.06 -14.73
C GLN A 363 -16.21 -7.67 -14.73
N THR A 364 -16.39 -7.07 -13.55
CA THR A 364 -17.09 -5.78 -13.40
C THR A 364 -16.27 -4.82 -12.57
N LYS A 365 -16.01 -3.64 -13.13
CA LYS A 365 -15.42 -2.51 -12.39
C LYS A 365 -16.53 -1.57 -11.92
N ILE A 366 -16.53 -1.26 -10.64
CA ILE A 366 -17.46 -0.30 -10.01
C ILE A 366 -16.63 0.84 -9.43
N SER A 367 -16.92 2.08 -9.84
CA SER A 367 -16.27 3.27 -9.29
C SER A 367 -17.31 4.19 -8.67
N LEU A 368 -17.34 4.26 -7.34
CA LEU A 368 -18.17 5.17 -6.56
C LEU A 368 -17.41 6.47 -6.30
N ARG A 369 -17.97 7.60 -6.70
CA ARG A 369 -17.44 8.92 -6.36
C ARG A 369 -18.43 9.64 -5.47
N ALA A 370 -17.94 10.27 -4.42
CA ALA A 370 -18.74 11.15 -3.57
C ALA A 370 -18.15 12.57 -3.60
N GLN A 371 -19.01 13.57 -3.74
CA GLN A 371 -18.66 15.00 -3.65
C GLN A 371 -19.53 15.67 -2.59
N GLY A 372 -18.93 16.48 -1.71
CA GLY A 372 -19.59 17.23 -0.64
C GLY A 372 -19.54 16.60 0.77
N GLY A 373 -19.20 17.44 1.77
CA GLY A 373 -19.15 17.09 3.20
C GLY A 373 -17.80 16.51 3.65
N ILE A 374 -17.79 15.64 4.68
CA ILE A 374 -16.56 15.04 5.24
C ILE A 374 -15.86 14.01 4.32
N PHE A 375 -16.50 13.64 3.21
CA PHE A 375 -16.02 12.63 2.24
C PHE A 375 -15.82 13.25 0.86
N ASP A 376 -15.55 14.56 0.80
CA ASP A 376 -15.30 15.26 -0.47
C ASP A 376 -14.10 14.65 -1.21
N ASP A 377 -14.23 14.51 -2.52
CA ASP A 377 -13.23 13.95 -3.43
C ASP A 377 -12.78 12.49 -3.12
N ILE A 378 -13.61 11.66 -2.49
CA ILE A 378 -13.31 10.21 -2.37
C ILE A 378 -13.81 9.47 -3.61
N ILE A 379 -12.91 8.75 -4.27
CA ILE A 379 -13.19 7.81 -5.35
C ILE A 379 -12.88 6.39 -4.86
N GLN A 380 -13.89 5.54 -4.74
CA GLN A 380 -13.69 4.13 -4.42
C GLN A 380 -13.88 3.32 -5.69
N SER A 381 -12.86 2.57 -6.12
CA SER A 381 -12.94 1.75 -7.32
C SER A 381 -12.59 0.32 -7.01
N PHE A 382 -13.45 -0.63 -7.37
CA PHE A 382 -13.16 -2.04 -7.21
C PHE A 382 -13.52 -2.83 -8.45
N THR A 383 -12.70 -3.83 -8.75
CA THR A 383 -12.89 -4.78 -9.85
C THR A 383 -13.18 -6.15 -9.26
N LEU A 384 -14.32 -6.72 -9.64
CA LEU A 384 -14.79 -8.04 -9.25
C LEU A 384 -14.59 -9.00 -10.43
N ASP A 385 -13.92 -10.14 -10.21
CA ASP A 385 -13.65 -11.13 -11.26
C ASP A 385 -13.69 -12.58 -10.72
N PRO A 386 -14.77 -13.35 -11.03
CA PRO A 386 -16.02 -12.95 -11.66
C PRO A 386 -16.99 -12.25 -10.67
N LEU A 387 -17.99 -11.53 -11.18
CA LEU A 387 -19.04 -10.90 -10.36
C LEU A 387 -19.85 -11.96 -9.57
N PRO A 388 -20.02 -11.83 -8.23
CA PRO A 388 -20.86 -12.71 -7.43
C PRO A 388 -22.36 -12.39 -7.59
N SER A 389 -23.25 -13.30 -7.17
CA SER A 389 -24.70 -13.01 -7.22
C SER A 389 -25.14 -12.08 -6.08
N TYR A 390 -24.38 -12.08 -4.97
CA TYR A 390 -24.64 -11.27 -3.79
C TYR A 390 -23.33 -10.95 -3.07
N MET A 391 -23.13 -9.67 -2.68
CA MET A 391 -21.95 -9.24 -1.92
C MET A 391 -22.30 -8.12 -0.94
N VAL A 392 -22.14 -8.35 0.35
CA VAL A 392 -22.20 -7.27 1.36
C VAL A 392 -20.80 -6.91 1.77
N PHE A 393 -20.47 -5.62 1.65
CA PHE A 393 -19.13 -5.12 1.88
C PHE A 393 -19.14 -3.84 2.71
N ASP A 394 -18.76 -3.93 3.98
CA ASP A 394 -18.67 -2.76 4.83
C ASP A 394 -17.43 -1.90 4.46
N LEU A 395 -17.67 -0.83 3.69
CA LEU A 395 -16.68 0.13 3.21
C LEU A 395 -16.30 1.20 4.23
N THR A 396 -16.48 0.93 5.53
CA THR A 396 -15.96 1.82 6.59
C THR A 396 -14.43 1.76 6.65
N VAL A 397 -13.77 2.16 5.57
CA VAL A 397 -12.33 2.30 5.47
C VAL A 397 -12.01 3.67 6.04
N ILE A 398 -11.31 3.65 7.18
CA ILE A 398 -10.92 4.76 8.06
C ILE A 398 -12.01 5.13 9.10
N GLY A 399 -12.17 4.28 10.12
CA GLY A 399 -12.81 4.69 11.37
C GLY A 399 -13.43 3.58 12.22
N SER A 400 -14.00 2.54 11.61
CA SER A 400 -14.47 1.36 12.36
C SER A 400 -13.30 0.41 12.58
N ARG A 401 -13.28 -0.20 13.77
CA ARG A 401 -12.28 -1.22 14.16
C ARG A 401 -12.69 -2.62 13.71
N GLU A 402 -13.83 -2.76 13.03
CA GLU A 402 -14.44 -4.03 12.66
C GLU A 402 -14.96 -3.95 11.23
N PHE A 403 -14.73 -5.03 10.48
CA PHE A 403 -15.08 -5.24 9.09
C PHE A 403 -15.77 -6.59 8.96
N LEU A 404 -16.96 -6.57 8.35
CA LEU A 404 -17.71 -7.77 8.03
C LEU A 404 -17.92 -7.82 6.52
N TYR A 405 -17.63 -8.98 5.95
CA TYR A 405 -17.85 -9.25 4.54
C TYR A 405 -18.46 -10.64 4.37
N GLU A 406 -19.45 -10.71 3.48
CA GLU A 406 -20.15 -11.94 3.14
C GLU A 406 -20.49 -11.97 1.64
N CYS A 407 -20.35 -13.15 1.03
CA CYS A 407 -20.67 -13.43 -0.36
C CYS A 407 -21.28 -14.85 -0.53
N ASP A 408 -21.87 -15.11 -1.69
CA ASP A 408 -22.40 -16.40 -2.12
C ASP A 408 -21.32 -17.41 -2.57
N ARG A 409 -20.12 -16.95 -2.90
CA ARG A 409 -18.99 -17.78 -3.39
C ARG A 409 -17.64 -17.11 -3.10
N SER A 410 -16.53 -17.82 -3.32
CA SER A 410 -15.18 -17.23 -3.36
C SER A 410 -14.83 -16.63 -4.73
N TYR A 411 -14.04 -15.55 -4.79
CA TYR A 411 -13.69 -14.83 -6.03
C TYR A 411 -12.47 -13.91 -5.85
N ASN A 412 -11.91 -13.39 -6.95
CA ASN A 412 -10.80 -12.44 -6.90
C ASN A 412 -11.31 -11.00 -6.83
N ILE A 413 -10.72 -10.19 -5.93
CA ILE A 413 -11.03 -8.77 -5.82
C ILE A 413 -9.75 -7.94 -5.96
N SER A 414 -9.79 -6.95 -6.85
CA SER A 414 -8.87 -5.82 -6.78
C SER A 414 -9.64 -4.60 -6.28
N TYR A 415 -9.36 -4.16 -5.05
CA TYR A 415 -9.97 -2.99 -4.44
C TYR A 415 -8.95 -1.84 -4.42
N SER A 416 -9.29 -0.73 -5.05
CA SER A 416 -8.48 0.48 -5.02
C SER A 416 -9.27 1.58 -4.33
N LEU A 417 -8.72 2.13 -3.24
CA LEU A 417 -9.27 3.30 -2.60
C LEU A 417 -8.46 4.51 -3.06
N ASP A 418 -9.11 5.39 -3.82
CA ASP A 418 -8.61 6.70 -4.18
C ASP A 418 -9.18 7.73 -3.20
N SER A 419 -8.37 8.06 -2.19
CA SER A 419 -8.66 9.13 -1.24
C SER A 419 -7.92 10.38 -1.69
N ILE A 420 -8.64 11.38 -2.19
CA ILE A 420 -8.05 12.68 -2.58
C ILE A 420 -7.82 13.56 -1.34
N GLN A 421 -7.72 13.00 -0.13
CA GLN A 421 -6.98 13.70 0.94
C GLN A 421 -5.47 13.51 0.73
N ASN A 422 -4.87 14.48 0.04
CA ASN A 422 -3.42 14.57 -0.29
C ASN A 422 -2.90 13.63 -1.39
N GLY A 423 -3.78 13.01 -2.21
CA GLY A 423 -3.36 12.32 -3.44
C GLY A 423 -2.54 11.04 -3.26
N ASN A 424 -2.56 10.42 -2.08
CA ASN A 424 -1.92 9.13 -1.85
C ASN A 424 -2.90 8.00 -2.16
N LEU A 425 -2.73 7.35 -3.30
CA LEU A 425 -3.60 6.27 -3.74
C LEU A 425 -3.02 4.92 -3.27
N VAL A 426 -3.80 4.17 -2.50
CA VAL A 426 -3.43 2.86 -1.95
C VAL A 426 -4.31 1.80 -2.61
N THR A 427 -3.67 0.82 -3.23
CA THR A 427 -4.32 -0.34 -3.86
C THR A 427 -4.23 -1.53 -2.93
N PHE A 428 -5.36 -2.19 -2.70
CA PHE A 428 -5.52 -3.41 -1.92
C PHE A 428 -6.03 -4.54 -2.83
N MET A 429 -5.21 -5.55 -3.07
CA MET A 429 -5.58 -6.67 -3.95
C MET A 429 -5.62 -7.96 -3.15
N VAL A 430 -6.69 -8.74 -3.34
CA VAL A 430 -6.88 -10.04 -2.71
C VAL A 430 -7.25 -11.07 -3.77
N MET A 431 -6.51 -12.18 -3.77
CA MET A 431 -6.80 -13.33 -4.63
C MET A 431 -7.44 -14.46 -3.80
N ASP A 432 -8.49 -15.06 -4.35
CA ASP A 432 -9.34 -16.09 -3.73
C ASP A 432 -9.95 -15.64 -2.40
N LEU A 433 -10.70 -14.53 -2.41
CA LEU A 433 -11.40 -14.02 -1.23
C LEU A 433 -12.48 -15.03 -0.78
N PRO A 434 -12.52 -15.44 0.50
CA PRO A 434 -13.46 -16.44 1.02
C PRO A 434 -14.91 -15.94 1.03
N GLU A 435 -15.88 -16.82 1.29
CA GLU A 435 -17.31 -16.44 1.37
C GLU A 435 -17.62 -15.53 2.57
N ARG A 436 -16.84 -15.59 3.66
CA ARG A 436 -17.03 -14.76 4.85
C ARG A 436 -15.71 -14.32 5.45
N ILE A 437 -15.63 -13.05 5.84
CA ILE A 437 -14.54 -12.49 6.64
C ILE A 437 -15.14 -11.64 7.76
N HIS A 438 -14.71 -11.92 8.98
CA HIS A 438 -14.83 -11.02 10.10
C HIS A 438 -13.42 -10.56 10.47
N ALA A 439 -13.13 -9.28 10.26
CA ALA A 439 -11.84 -8.70 10.57
C ALA A 439 -11.97 -7.57 11.57
N SER A 440 -10.95 -7.41 12.42
CA SER A 440 -10.73 -6.17 13.15
C SER A 440 -9.32 -5.68 12.88
N TRP A 441 -9.15 -4.37 12.72
CA TRP A 441 -7.84 -3.79 12.44
C TRP A 441 -7.69 -2.41 13.04
N GLY A 442 -6.45 -1.94 13.11
CA GLY A 442 -6.13 -0.58 13.50
C GLY A 442 -4.79 -0.16 12.94
N LEU A 443 -4.69 1.12 12.58
CA LEU A 443 -3.47 1.77 12.14
C LEU A 443 -3.26 3.00 13.03
N SER A 444 -2.09 3.11 13.62
CA SER A 444 -1.63 4.30 14.31
C SER A 444 -0.36 4.78 13.61
N LEU A 445 -0.47 5.92 12.94
CA LEU A 445 0.66 6.63 12.37
C LEU A 445 1.17 7.62 13.42
N GLY A 446 2.48 7.65 13.63
CA GLY A 446 3.14 8.65 14.46
C GLY A 446 2.94 10.06 13.92
N THR A 447 3.31 11.06 14.72
CA THR A 447 3.31 12.46 14.29
C THR A 447 4.16 12.66 13.03
N LEU A 448 3.74 13.60 12.18
CA LEU A 448 4.47 13.99 10.96
C LEU A 448 5.95 14.22 11.28
N GLY A 449 6.82 13.34 10.77
CA GLY A 449 8.27 13.40 11.00
C GLY A 449 8.85 12.26 11.82
N ASP A 450 8.06 11.39 12.45
CA ASP A 450 8.59 10.29 13.29
C ASP A 450 8.74 8.95 12.56
N LEU A 451 8.30 8.85 11.28
CA LEU A 451 8.25 7.62 10.46
C LEU A 451 7.97 6.34 11.30
N ALA A 452 7.05 6.47 12.24
CA ALA A 452 6.62 5.42 13.14
C ALA A 452 5.21 5.01 12.75
N ALA A 453 5.00 3.71 12.57
CA ALA A 453 3.70 3.14 12.25
C ALA A 453 3.51 1.88 13.07
N SER A 454 2.34 1.73 13.68
CA SER A 454 1.90 0.46 14.25
C SER A 454 0.57 0.07 13.65
N SER A 455 0.42 -1.22 13.32
CA SER A 455 -0.84 -1.75 12.85
C SER A 455 -1.17 -3.09 13.50
N PHE A 456 -2.45 -3.43 13.53
CA PHE A 456 -2.89 -4.79 13.79
C PHE A 456 -4.00 -5.16 12.83
N ALA A 457 -4.10 -6.46 12.55
CA ALA A 457 -5.20 -7.08 11.83
C ALA A 457 -5.50 -8.43 12.50
N GLU A 458 -6.73 -8.65 12.92
CA GLU A 458 -7.26 -9.91 13.42
C GLU A 458 -8.35 -10.38 12.48
N LEU A 459 -8.14 -11.53 11.84
CA LEU A 459 -8.93 -12.06 10.74
C LEU A 459 -9.54 -13.40 11.16
N ASP A 460 -10.85 -13.56 10.95
CA ASP A 460 -11.61 -14.80 11.10
C ASP A 460 -12.41 -15.05 9.81
N MET A 461 -12.05 -16.09 9.07
CA MET A 461 -12.46 -16.30 7.68
C MET A 461 -13.05 -17.70 7.46
N SER A 462 -13.96 -17.84 6.50
CA SER A 462 -14.55 -19.15 6.17
C SER A 462 -13.56 -20.11 5.46
N HIS A 463 -12.68 -19.57 4.64
CA HIS A 463 -11.63 -20.30 3.88
C HIS A 463 -10.29 -19.55 3.90
N GLU A 464 -9.23 -20.22 3.48
CA GLU A 464 -7.88 -19.63 3.37
C GLU A 464 -7.84 -18.58 2.25
N VAL A 465 -7.07 -17.51 2.45
CA VAL A 465 -6.80 -16.49 1.41
C VAL A 465 -5.44 -16.77 0.80
N LYS A 466 -5.39 -16.91 -0.52
CA LYS A 466 -4.16 -17.27 -1.24
C LYS A 466 -3.10 -16.16 -1.17
N ARG A 467 -3.51 -14.90 -1.41
CA ARG A 467 -2.60 -13.76 -1.40
C ARG A 467 -3.33 -12.45 -1.11
N LEU A 468 -2.71 -11.60 -0.32
CA LEU A 468 -3.10 -10.23 -0.01
C LEU A 468 -1.92 -9.30 -0.27
N THR A 469 -2.16 -8.22 -1.01
CA THR A 469 -1.13 -7.22 -1.30
C THR A 469 -1.65 -5.80 -1.10
N LEU A 470 -0.80 -4.94 -0.54
CA LEU A 470 -0.98 -3.50 -0.46
C LEU A 470 0.13 -2.82 -1.27
N SER A 471 -0.24 -1.96 -2.21
CA SER A 471 0.69 -1.17 -3.02
C SER A 471 0.27 0.29 -3.09
N PHE A 472 1.21 1.18 -3.40
CA PHE A 472 0.86 2.51 -3.87
C PHE A 472 0.43 2.41 -5.34
N PHE A 473 -0.52 3.24 -5.74
CA PHE A 473 -0.99 3.27 -7.13
C PHE A 473 0.13 3.54 -8.13
N GLY A 474 0.10 2.80 -9.24
CA GLY A 474 1.14 2.88 -10.27
C GLY A 474 2.47 2.24 -9.85
N ASN A 475 2.56 1.63 -8.66
CA ASN A 475 3.69 0.83 -8.25
C ASN A 475 3.36 -0.67 -8.38
N ASP A 476 4.11 -1.36 -9.23
CA ASP A 476 4.00 -2.80 -9.44
C ASP A 476 4.54 -3.60 -8.23
N HIS A 477 5.31 -2.96 -7.36
CA HIS A 477 5.87 -3.56 -6.15
C HIS A 477 4.99 -3.23 -4.93
N PRO A 478 4.30 -4.23 -4.34
CA PRO A 478 3.54 -4.03 -3.12
C PRO A 478 4.48 -3.83 -1.93
N PHE A 479 4.24 -2.77 -1.16
CA PHE A 479 5.00 -2.51 0.06
C PHE A 479 4.58 -3.45 1.20
N ILE A 480 3.44 -4.13 1.10
CA ILE A 480 3.09 -5.32 1.90
C ILE A 480 2.57 -6.42 0.97
N SER A 481 3.18 -7.60 1.03
CA SER A 481 2.67 -8.83 0.38
C SER A 481 2.64 -9.95 1.40
N LEU A 482 1.51 -10.63 1.48
CA LEU A 482 1.25 -11.71 2.41
C LEU A 482 0.57 -12.86 1.65
N GLU A 483 1.09 -14.08 1.80
CA GLU A 483 0.64 -15.27 1.05
C GLU A 483 0.25 -16.41 2.01
N ASN A 484 -0.70 -17.26 1.59
CA ASN A 484 -1.17 -18.44 2.32
C ASN A 484 -1.75 -18.15 3.72
N PHE A 485 -2.69 -17.21 3.83
CA PHE A 485 -3.29 -16.87 5.12
C PHE A 485 -4.17 -18.01 5.67
N PRO A 486 -3.98 -18.38 6.95
CA PRO A 486 -4.87 -19.33 7.59
C PRO A 486 -6.23 -18.67 7.90
N LYS A 487 -7.26 -19.51 8.08
CA LYS A 487 -8.63 -19.07 8.40
C LYS A 487 -8.72 -18.13 9.61
N LYS A 488 -7.83 -18.28 10.59
CA LYS A 488 -7.75 -17.41 11.77
C LYS A 488 -6.32 -16.93 11.98
N LEU A 489 -6.10 -15.62 11.82
CA LEU A 489 -4.80 -14.99 12.02
C LEU A 489 -4.96 -13.64 12.70
N ARG A 490 -4.16 -13.39 13.73
CA ARG A 490 -3.93 -12.05 14.25
C ARG A 490 -2.48 -11.65 14.05
N PHE A 491 -2.28 -10.61 13.25
CA PHE A 491 -1.02 -9.97 12.97
C PHE A 491 -0.97 -8.61 13.68
N GLU A 492 0.14 -8.31 14.33
CA GLU A 492 0.42 -7.02 14.95
C GLU A 492 1.84 -6.62 14.54
N ASN A 493 2.05 -5.36 14.16
CA ASN A 493 3.38 -4.80 13.98
C ASN A 493 3.49 -3.39 14.55
N ALA A 494 4.71 -3.00 14.92
CA ALA A 494 5.09 -1.62 15.12
C ALA A 494 6.51 -1.43 14.60
N VAL A 495 6.72 -0.39 13.81
CA VAL A 495 7.99 -0.07 13.19
C VAL A 495 8.24 1.41 13.39
N ASN A 496 9.45 1.76 13.82
CA ASN A 496 9.96 3.12 13.80
C ASN A 496 11.20 3.14 12.90
N LEU A 497 11.01 3.67 11.70
CA LEU A 497 12.01 3.64 10.64
C LEU A 497 13.18 4.58 10.90
N PHE A 498 13.02 5.66 11.68
CA PHE A 498 14.16 6.52 12.04
C PHE A 498 15.10 5.84 13.03
N ASN A 499 14.53 5.10 13.97
CA ASN A 499 15.28 4.44 15.03
C ASN A 499 15.72 3.02 14.65
N GLY A 500 15.38 2.54 13.45
CA GLY A 500 15.68 1.18 13.00
C GLY A 500 15.09 0.09 13.89
N THR A 501 14.02 0.39 14.63
CA THR A 501 13.37 -0.53 15.58
C THR A 501 12.07 -1.06 15.02
N GLY A 502 11.74 -2.31 15.32
CA GLY A 502 10.39 -2.80 15.11
C GLY A 502 10.09 -4.12 15.79
N ASN A 503 8.81 -4.46 15.77
CA ASN A 503 8.29 -5.74 16.22
C ASN A 503 7.21 -6.25 15.26
N ILE A 504 7.14 -7.57 15.14
CA ILE A 504 6.08 -8.31 14.48
C ILE A 504 5.61 -9.37 15.46
N THR A 505 4.31 -9.46 15.68
CA THR A 505 3.67 -10.48 16.51
C THR A 505 2.58 -11.16 15.70
N LEU A 506 2.59 -12.48 15.72
CA LEU A 506 1.65 -13.33 15.01
C LEU A 506 1.00 -14.28 16.01
N LYS A 507 -0.33 -14.29 16.02
CA LYS A 507 -1.17 -15.14 16.86
C LYS A 507 -2.09 -15.97 15.96
N ARG A 508 -2.01 -17.29 16.04
CA ARG A 508 -2.78 -18.23 15.21
C ARG A 508 -4.05 -18.71 15.92
N GLY A 509 -5.14 -18.95 15.18
CA GLY A 509 -6.19 -19.89 15.61
C GLY A 509 -5.83 -21.34 15.23
N LEU A 510 -6.04 -22.29 16.14
CA LEU A 510 -5.55 -23.68 16.10
C LEU A 510 -5.60 -24.42 14.73
N ASN A 511 -4.55 -25.22 14.48
CA ASN A 511 -4.48 -26.50 13.73
C ASN A 511 -3.90 -26.66 12.31
N GLU A 512 -3.24 -25.67 11.67
CA GLU A 512 -2.51 -25.96 10.41
C GLU A 512 -1.12 -25.31 10.34
N THR A 513 -0.12 -26.09 9.90
CA THR A 513 1.25 -25.63 9.59
C THR A 513 1.27 -24.97 8.21
N ARG A 514 1.74 -23.72 8.12
CA ARG A 514 1.81 -22.96 6.86
C ARG A 514 3.06 -22.07 6.83
N THR A 515 3.62 -21.85 5.65
CA THR A 515 4.68 -20.85 5.47
C THR A 515 4.05 -19.51 5.10
N LEU A 516 4.23 -18.51 5.96
CA LEU A 516 3.79 -17.13 5.73
C LEU A 516 5.00 -16.28 5.34
N SER A 517 4.91 -15.64 4.18
CA SER A 517 5.90 -14.68 3.71
C SER A 517 5.38 -13.25 3.93
N ILE A 518 6.21 -12.39 4.51
CA ILE A 518 5.92 -10.99 4.81
C ILE A 518 6.99 -10.14 4.15
N CYS A 519 6.60 -9.26 3.23
CA CYS A 519 7.45 -8.17 2.76
C CYS A 519 6.96 -6.85 3.35
N ILE A 520 7.88 -6.00 3.82
CA ILE A 520 7.61 -4.62 4.24
C ILE A 520 8.67 -3.74 3.59
N GLU A 521 8.27 -2.82 2.72
CA GLU A 521 9.19 -1.91 2.02
C GLU A 521 8.79 -0.44 2.26
N HIS A 522 9.75 0.40 2.65
CA HIS A 522 9.52 1.84 2.76
C HIS A 522 10.84 2.65 2.67
N LYS A 523 10.99 3.42 1.59
CA LYS A 523 12.18 4.25 1.30
C LYS A 523 13.46 3.42 1.36
N ASP A 524 14.34 3.73 2.31
CA ASP A 524 15.64 3.07 2.47
C ASP A 524 15.54 1.78 3.30
N MET A 525 14.35 1.28 3.63
CA MET A 525 14.16 0.05 4.40
C MET A 525 13.37 -1.00 3.62
N MET A 526 13.92 -2.19 3.47
CA MET A 526 13.23 -3.38 2.97
C MET A 526 13.34 -4.48 4.01
N VAL A 527 12.24 -5.16 4.33
CA VAL A 527 12.21 -6.28 5.26
C VAL A 527 11.41 -7.41 4.63
N MET A 528 12.10 -8.45 4.18
CA MET A 528 11.49 -9.67 3.66
C MET A 528 11.62 -10.79 4.70
N LYS A 529 10.55 -11.52 4.95
CA LYS A 529 10.51 -12.63 5.90
C LYS A 529 9.72 -13.77 5.34
N SER A 530 10.11 -14.98 5.71
CA SER A 530 9.29 -16.17 5.54
C SER A 530 9.41 -17.02 6.80
N PHE A 531 8.29 -17.49 7.35
CA PHE A 531 8.32 -18.37 8.51
C PHE A 531 7.26 -19.46 8.41
N GLU A 532 7.60 -20.65 8.86
CA GLU A 532 6.68 -21.77 8.98
C GLU A 532 5.88 -21.66 10.28
N LEU A 533 4.65 -21.17 10.22
CA LEU A 533 3.75 -20.99 11.36
C LEU A 533 3.26 -22.34 11.95
N LYS A 534 4.10 -22.99 12.77
CA LYS A 534 3.77 -24.17 13.59
C LYS A 534 3.25 -23.84 14.99
N ASN A 535 3.50 -22.61 15.43
CA ASN A 535 3.27 -22.08 16.78
C ASN A 535 1.95 -21.29 16.87
N ASN A 536 1.33 -21.18 18.05
CA ASN A 536 0.16 -20.31 18.20
C ASN A 536 0.56 -18.86 18.45
N LEU A 537 1.79 -18.61 18.91
CA LEU A 537 2.37 -17.28 19.06
C LEU A 537 3.82 -17.28 18.57
N VAL A 538 4.12 -16.34 17.68
CA VAL A 538 5.49 -15.99 17.27
C VAL A 538 5.65 -14.48 17.35
N GLN A 539 6.69 -14.01 18.03
CA GLN A 539 7.04 -12.60 18.10
C GLN A 539 8.51 -12.42 17.72
N MET A 540 8.75 -11.46 16.83
CA MET A 540 10.08 -11.02 16.44
C MET A 540 10.25 -9.55 16.78
N ARG A 541 11.40 -9.20 17.34
CA ARG A 541 11.79 -7.83 17.66
C ARG A 541 13.16 -7.55 17.08
N TRP A 542 13.37 -6.33 16.62
CA TRP A 542 14.68 -5.90 16.12
C TRP A 542 14.99 -4.45 16.47
N LYS A 543 16.27 -4.14 16.49
CA LYS A 543 16.82 -2.78 16.52
C LYS A 543 18.09 -2.76 15.68
N ILE A 544 18.25 -1.75 14.84
CA ILE A 544 19.47 -1.47 14.09
C ILE A 544 19.83 0.00 14.32
N ASP A 545 20.86 0.25 15.12
CA ASP A 545 21.40 1.57 15.42
C ASP A 545 22.58 1.86 14.49
N LEU A 546 22.31 2.63 13.44
CA LEU A 546 23.28 3.00 12.43
C LEU A 546 24.44 3.86 12.97
N VAL A 547 24.19 4.66 14.01
CA VAL A 547 25.19 5.61 14.53
C VAL A 547 26.22 4.87 15.37
N ASN A 548 25.74 3.97 16.22
CA ASN A 548 26.59 3.22 17.12
C ASN A 548 27.09 1.89 16.52
N GLY A 549 26.55 1.46 15.37
CA GLY A 549 26.86 0.16 14.78
C GLY A 549 26.35 -1.02 15.62
N THR A 550 25.35 -0.79 16.46
CA THR A 550 24.76 -1.80 17.35
C THR A 550 23.44 -2.29 16.81
N GLY A 551 23.07 -3.54 17.13
CA GLY A 551 21.76 -4.03 16.80
C GLY A 551 21.45 -5.38 17.40
N PHE A 552 20.19 -5.77 17.31
CA PHE A 552 19.74 -7.10 17.70
C PHE A 552 18.54 -7.55 16.89
N VAL A 553 18.38 -8.87 16.83
CA VAL A 553 17.21 -9.58 16.34
C VAL A 553 16.86 -10.68 17.33
N ASN A 554 15.70 -10.54 17.96
CA ASN A 554 15.16 -11.46 18.95
C ASN A 554 13.90 -12.14 18.38
N VAL A 555 13.80 -13.46 18.53
CA VAL A 555 12.62 -14.26 18.16
C VAL A 555 12.15 -15.01 19.39
N SER A 556 10.87 -14.90 19.70
CA SER A 556 10.20 -15.57 20.82
C SER A 556 8.92 -16.28 20.37
N ARG A 557 8.59 -17.42 20.96
CA ARG A 557 7.43 -18.25 20.57
C ARG A 557 6.92 -19.14 21.71
N ASP A 558 5.76 -19.78 21.51
CA ASP A 558 5.03 -20.53 22.56
C ASP A 558 5.24 -22.06 22.58
N SER A 559 5.99 -22.62 21.63
CA SER A 559 6.26 -24.05 21.50
C SER A 559 7.68 -24.25 20.98
N GLU A 560 8.25 -25.43 21.20
CA GLU A 560 9.62 -25.79 20.81
C GLU A 560 9.69 -26.59 19.49
N SER A 561 8.56 -26.83 18.81
CA SER A 561 8.51 -27.55 17.52
C SER A 561 9.47 -26.98 16.47
N THR A 562 10.18 -27.80 15.69
CA THR A 562 11.12 -27.30 14.67
C THR A 562 10.41 -26.39 13.66
N MET A 563 10.90 -25.15 13.48
CA MET A 563 10.37 -24.15 12.54
C MET A 563 11.52 -23.50 11.78
N THR A 564 11.38 -23.35 10.47
CA THR A 564 12.32 -22.53 9.68
C THR A 564 11.83 -21.10 9.56
N MET A 565 12.74 -20.15 9.72
CA MET A 565 12.50 -18.71 9.57
C MET A 565 13.63 -18.08 8.78
N THR A 566 13.28 -17.36 7.71
CA THR A 566 14.20 -16.53 6.96
C THR A 566 13.84 -15.06 7.15
N THR A 567 14.85 -14.20 7.19
CA THR A 567 14.69 -12.76 7.25
C THR A 567 15.82 -12.09 6.51
N GLU A 568 15.46 -11.15 5.66
CA GLU A 568 16.35 -10.20 5.02
C GLU A 568 15.87 -8.80 5.38
N MET A 569 16.77 -7.96 5.88
CA MET A 569 16.51 -6.57 6.19
C MET A 569 17.59 -5.72 5.53
N GLU A 570 17.18 -4.81 4.67
CA GLU A 570 18.01 -3.74 4.15
C GLU A 570 17.61 -2.45 4.85
N TYR A 571 18.57 -1.70 5.35
CA TYR A 571 18.34 -0.38 5.95
C TYR A 571 19.50 0.55 5.62
N LYS A 572 19.28 1.45 4.65
CA LYS A 572 20.33 2.30 4.03
C LYS A 572 21.49 1.45 3.50
N ASN A 573 22.70 1.63 4.03
CA ASN A 573 23.89 0.89 3.63
C ASN A 573 24.11 -0.39 4.43
N TRP A 574 23.13 -0.82 5.25
CA TRP A 574 23.21 -2.05 6.02
C TRP A 574 22.33 -3.13 5.39
N THR A 575 22.87 -4.33 5.26
CA THR A 575 22.10 -5.53 4.88
C THR A 575 22.26 -6.57 5.96
N PHE A 576 21.15 -7.12 6.42
CA PHE A 576 21.09 -8.20 7.39
C PHE A 576 20.30 -9.36 6.79
N ALA A 577 20.95 -10.50 6.59
CA ALA A 577 20.27 -11.72 6.18
C ALA A 577 20.43 -12.79 7.28
N LYS A 578 19.35 -13.52 7.57
CA LYS A 578 19.31 -14.57 8.58
C LYS A 578 18.41 -15.71 8.13
N THR A 579 18.91 -16.93 8.21
CA THR A 579 18.12 -18.16 8.12
C THR A 579 18.29 -18.93 9.42
N VAL A 580 17.18 -19.33 10.03
CA VAL A 580 17.18 -20.01 11.32
C VAL A 580 16.28 -21.23 11.26
N GLU A 581 16.79 -22.35 11.73
CA GLU A 581 15.98 -23.49 12.15
C GLU A 581 15.82 -23.44 13.68
N LEU A 582 14.62 -23.06 14.15
CA LEU A 582 14.32 -22.86 15.56
C LEU A 582 13.72 -24.13 16.20
N CYS A 583 14.32 -24.57 17.30
CA CYS A 583 13.83 -25.64 18.18
C CYS A 583 13.79 -25.22 19.67
N ASN A 584 13.85 -23.92 19.93
CA ASN A 584 13.83 -23.28 21.26
C ASN A 584 12.77 -22.18 21.30
N ARG A 585 12.36 -21.68 22.48
CA ARG A 585 11.29 -20.65 22.54
C ARG A 585 11.82 -19.26 22.37
N ASN A 586 13.08 -19.00 22.67
CA ASN A 586 13.73 -17.70 22.52
C ASN A 586 15.10 -17.86 21.87
N LEU A 587 15.39 -17.03 20.86
CA LEU A 587 16.71 -16.90 20.24
C LEU A 587 16.99 -15.43 19.96
N GLU A 588 18.15 -14.95 20.37
CA GLU A 588 18.62 -13.59 20.15
C GLU A 588 20.00 -13.58 19.50
N LEU A 589 20.12 -12.83 18.41
CA LEU A 589 21.40 -12.46 17.81
C LEU A 589 21.57 -10.96 18.00
N SER A 590 22.63 -10.53 18.66
CA SER A 590 22.99 -9.11 18.83
C SER A 590 24.41 -8.85 18.37
N TRP A 591 24.68 -7.63 17.96
CA TRP A 591 25.99 -7.20 17.51
C TRP A 591 26.29 -5.77 17.96
N ASP A 592 27.57 -5.49 18.13
CA ASP A 592 28.13 -4.14 18.30
C ASP A 592 29.40 -4.10 17.46
N ILE A 593 29.38 -3.31 16.38
CA ILE A 593 30.44 -3.30 15.36
C ILE A 593 30.84 -1.85 15.11
N ASN A 594 32.11 -1.55 15.35
CA ASN A 594 32.70 -0.26 15.02
C ASN A 594 33.72 -0.40 13.90
N ARG A 595 33.29 -0.09 12.67
CA ARG A 595 34.14 -0.15 11.47
C ARG A 595 35.39 0.74 11.56
N GLN A 596 35.26 1.96 12.12
CA GLN A 596 36.38 2.90 12.20
C GLN A 596 37.46 2.43 13.16
N GLN A 597 37.03 1.87 14.31
CA GLN A 597 37.93 1.30 15.30
C GLN A 597 38.35 -0.14 14.97
N ARG A 598 37.71 -0.76 13.96
CA ARG A 598 37.86 -2.17 13.58
C ARG A 598 37.67 -3.14 14.74
N THR A 599 36.75 -2.78 15.65
CA THR A 599 36.34 -3.61 16.78
C THR A 599 34.93 -4.13 16.54
N GLY A 600 34.60 -5.25 17.16
CA GLY A 600 33.22 -5.67 17.24
C GLY A 600 33.01 -6.92 18.08
N GLN A 601 31.75 -7.18 18.37
CA GLN A 601 31.28 -8.39 19.03
C GLN A 601 29.96 -8.83 18.41
N VAL A 602 29.77 -10.14 18.35
CA VAL A 602 28.52 -10.79 18.02
C VAL A 602 28.18 -11.76 19.13
N ILE A 603 26.98 -11.61 19.66
CA ILE A 603 26.46 -12.43 20.75
C ILE A 603 25.22 -13.16 20.25
N LEU A 604 25.22 -14.47 20.46
CA LEU A 604 24.11 -15.35 20.22
C LEU A 604 23.68 -15.95 21.56
N SER A 605 22.40 -15.84 21.87
CA SER A 605 21.83 -16.42 23.09
C SER A 605 20.49 -17.11 22.82
N ARG A 606 20.20 -18.17 23.57
CA ARG A 606 18.92 -18.90 23.52
C ARG A 606 18.51 -19.39 24.89
N ASP A 607 17.25 -19.77 25.03
CA ASP A 607 16.78 -20.56 26.16
C ASP A 607 17.07 -22.07 25.99
N ILE A 608 16.99 -22.80 27.10
CA ILE A 608 17.13 -24.26 27.12
C ILE A 608 15.86 -24.86 26.49
N GLY A 609 16.01 -25.55 25.37
CA GLY A 609 14.93 -26.28 24.69
C GLY A 609 15.33 -27.69 24.25
N ILE A 610 14.41 -28.39 23.59
CA ILE A 610 14.54 -29.81 23.19
C ILE A 610 15.55 -30.09 22.04
N GLY A 611 16.16 -29.09 21.42
CA GLY A 611 17.09 -29.29 20.31
C GLY A 611 18.12 -28.19 20.12
N TYR A 612 18.96 -28.35 19.09
CA TYR A 612 20.01 -27.40 18.70
C TYR A 612 19.58 -26.63 17.44
N PRO A 613 19.43 -25.30 17.49
CA PRO A 613 19.00 -24.54 16.34
C PRO A 613 20.18 -24.31 15.39
N THR A 614 19.92 -24.37 14.09
CA THR A 614 20.89 -23.97 13.06
C THR A 614 20.65 -22.51 12.70
N LEU A 615 21.71 -21.71 12.66
CA LEU A 615 21.65 -20.29 12.33
C LEU A 615 22.67 -19.97 11.24
N SER A 616 22.20 -19.43 10.12
CA SER A 616 23.04 -18.74 9.14
C SER A 616 22.76 -17.25 9.21
N PHE A 617 23.77 -16.41 9.31
CA PHE A 617 23.60 -14.96 9.29
C PHE A 617 24.66 -14.26 8.43
N SER A 618 24.31 -13.08 7.93
CA SER A 618 25.20 -12.14 7.27
C SER A 618 24.84 -10.71 7.68
N ILE A 619 25.83 -9.96 8.17
CA ILE A 619 25.73 -8.55 8.53
C ILE A 619 26.70 -7.80 7.63
N ALA A 620 26.18 -6.94 6.75
CA ALA A 620 26.98 -6.16 5.82
C ALA A 620 26.78 -4.66 6.01
N HIS A 621 27.85 -3.88 5.86
CA HIS A 621 27.84 -2.42 5.90
C HIS A 621 28.99 -1.80 5.11
N GLU A 622 28.70 -0.99 4.07
CA GLU A 622 29.73 -0.22 3.33
C GLU A 622 30.93 -1.06 2.83
N GLY A 623 30.64 -2.24 2.30
CA GLY A 623 31.65 -3.19 1.82
C GLY A 623 32.24 -4.09 2.91
N TRP A 624 31.94 -3.85 4.19
CA TRP A 624 32.18 -4.82 5.26
C TRP A 624 31.11 -5.91 5.24
N THR A 625 31.49 -7.17 5.39
CA THR A 625 30.55 -8.30 5.54
C THR A 625 31.07 -9.26 6.61
N LEU A 626 30.21 -9.58 7.57
CA LEU A 626 30.40 -10.62 8.57
C LEU A 626 29.37 -11.72 8.34
N ALA A 627 29.79 -12.95 8.08
CA ALA A 627 28.88 -14.06 7.84
C ALA A 627 29.34 -15.35 8.52
N ASP A 628 28.38 -16.17 8.94
CA ASP A 628 28.60 -17.49 9.54
C ASP A 628 27.38 -18.40 9.34
N THR A 629 27.60 -19.71 9.47
CA THR A 629 26.59 -20.74 9.65
C THR A 629 26.99 -21.65 10.79
N LEU A 630 26.15 -21.71 11.82
CA LEU A 630 26.44 -22.38 13.09
C LEU A 630 25.31 -23.31 13.53
N GLU A 631 25.68 -24.44 14.13
CA GLU A 631 24.78 -25.32 14.89
C GLU A 631 24.90 -24.95 16.38
N PHE A 632 23.89 -24.29 16.95
CA PHE A 632 24.01 -23.66 18.26
C PHE A 632 23.70 -24.61 19.42
N LYS A 633 24.66 -25.47 19.77
CA LYS A 633 24.50 -26.43 20.87
C LYS A 633 24.45 -25.79 22.25
N ASN A 634 25.04 -24.62 22.42
CA ASN A 634 25.10 -23.91 23.70
C ASN A 634 23.95 -22.92 23.85
N ASN A 635 23.81 -22.35 25.05
CA ASN A 635 22.82 -21.31 25.32
C ASN A 635 23.38 -19.89 25.14
N TYR A 636 24.70 -19.78 25.08
CA TYR A 636 25.43 -18.54 24.91
C TYR A 636 26.66 -18.76 24.02
N LEU A 637 26.88 -17.82 23.12
CA LEU A 637 28.08 -17.71 22.30
C LEU A 637 28.35 -16.23 22.11
N GLU A 638 29.54 -15.79 22.44
CA GLU A 638 30.03 -14.46 22.10
C GLU A 638 31.34 -14.61 21.35
N VAL A 639 31.43 -13.91 20.23
CA VAL A 639 32.64 -13.78 19.44
C VAL A 639 32.97 -12.30 19.35
N PHE A 640 34.19 -11.94 19.73
CA PHE A 640 34.64 -10.56 19.67
C PHE A 640 36.00 -10.45 19.00
N TRP A 641 36.25 -9.28 18.43
CA TRP A 641 37.49 -8.96 17.77
C TRP A 641 37.89 -7.49 17.97
N GLN A 642 39.19 -7.28 17.93
CA GLN A 642 39.84 -6.00 17.78
C GLN A 642 40.94 -6.17 16.75
N LEU A 643 40.82 -5.49 15.61
CA LEU A 643 41.83 -5.50 14.56
C LEU A 643 42.65 -4.20 14.60
N PRO A 644 43.89 -4.21 14.10
CA PRO A 644 44.77 -3.07 14.23
C PRO A 644 44.32 -1.92 13.32
N THR A 645 44.51 -0.70 13.82
CA THR A 645 44.25 0.58 13.15
C THR A 645 45.54 1.41 13.06
N SER A 646 45.48 2.62 12.51
CA SER A 646 46.62 3.55 12.51
C SER A 646 47.04 4.02 13.91
N THR A 647 46.17 3.85 14.92
CA THR A 647 46.39 4.33 16.30
C THR A 647 46.47 3.20 17.32
N ASN A 648 46.04 1.99 16.96
CA ASN A 648 46.04 0.82 17.81
C ASN A 648 46.70 -0.34 17.06
N THR A 649 47.85 -0.80 17.55
CA THR A 649 48.59 -1.91 16.98
C THR A 649 48.14 -3.26 17.52
N HIS A 650 47.33 -3.29 18.57
CA HIS A 650 46.92 -4.52 19.24
C HIS A 650 45.80 -5.22 18.48
N VAL A 651 45.94 -6.54 18.36
CA VAL A 651 44.95 -7.44 17.78
C VAL A 651 44.49 -8.41 18.85
N GLU A 652 43.18 -8.60 18.96
CA GLU A 652 42.57 -9.53 19.90
C GLU A 652 41.39 -10.22 19.25
N LEU A 653 41.28 -11.53 19.45
CA LEU A 653 40.23 -12.38 18.93
C LEU A 653 39.80 -13.29 20.06
N GLY A 654 38.52 -13.25 20.40
CA GLY A 654 38.01 -13.99 21.54
C GLY A 654 36.68 -14.66 21.29
N LEU A 655 36.48 -15.72 22.06
CA LEU A 655 35.34 -16.60 22.00
C LEU A 655 34.91 -16.96 23.42
N ILE A 656 33.63 -16.76 23.71
CA ILE A 656 33.01 -17.08 25.00
C ILE A 656 31.82 -18.01 24.79
N THR A 657 31.74 -19.12 25.54
CA THR A 657 30.76 -20.21 25.27
C THR A 657 29.89 -20.63 26.46
N ALA A 658 29.98 -19.93 27.59
CA ALA A 658 29.42 -20.31 28.89
C ALA A 658 29.81 -21.74 29.33
N GLY A 659 31.01 -22.20 28.95
CA GLY A 659 31.53 -23.54 29.26
C GLY A 659 30.95 -24.69 28.41
N GLY A 660 30.24 -24.36 27.32
CA GLY A 660 29.64 -25.33 26.42
C GLY A 660 30.52 -25.74 25.23
N ASP A 661 30.25 -26.91 24.66
CA ASP A 661 30.95 -27.50 23.51
C ASP A 661 30.47 -26.85 22.20
N MET A 662 31.38 -26.55 21.26
CA MET A 662 31.05 -26.07 19.91
C MET A 662 31.72 -26.90 18.83
N PHE A 663 31.02 -27.11 17.71
CA PHE A 663 31.55 -27.84 16.57
C PHE A 663 31.34 -27.05 15.29
N HIS A 664 32.45 -26.74 14.61
CA HIS A 664 32.53 -26.26 13.23
C HIS A 664 31.70 -24.99 12.92
N ASN A 665 32.14 -23.85 13.44
CA ASN A 665 31.62 -22.52 13.07
C ASN A 665 32.68 -21.74 12.30
N THR A 666 32.26 -20.92 11.34
CA THR A 666 33.17 -20.19 10.45
C THR A 666 32.76 -18.74 10.34
N ILE A 667 33.51 -17.86 11.00
CA ILE A 667 33.28 -16.42 10.97
C ILE A 667 34.32 -15.78 10.06
N SER A 668 33.86 -15.23 8.94
CA SER A 668 34.69 -14.40 8.06
C SER A 668 34.28 -12.94 8.13
N LEU A 669 35.28 -12.06 8.19
CA LEU A 669 35.13 -10.63 8.03
C LEU A 669 35.80 -10.20 6.71
N ILE A 670 35.01 -9.60 5.83
CA ILE A 670 35.45 -9.15 4.50
C ILE A 670 35.31 -7.64 4.42
N ASP A 671 36.29 -6.93 3.88
CA ASP A 671 36.23 -5.48 3.59
C ASP A 671 36.51 -5.25 2.10
N ASN A 672 35.51 -4.77 1.36
CA ASN A 672 35.59 -4.49 -0.08
C ASN A 672 36.10 -5.69 -0.91
N GLY A 673 35.62 -6.89 -0.56
CA GLY A 673 35.99 -8.14 -1.23
C GLY A 673 37.31 -8.76 -0.76
N LEU A 674 38.05 -8.12 0.15
CA LEU A 674 39.23 -8.69 0.79
C LEU A 674 38.83 -9.29 2.14
N GLU A 675 38.98 -10.61 2.32
CA GLU A 675 38.87 -11.24 3.63
C GLU A 675 39.96 -10.65 4.53
N LEU A 676 39.56 -9.88 5.55
CA LEU A 676 40.47 -9.33 6.57
C LEU A 676 40.79 -10.39 7.63
N PHE A 677 39.82 -11.27 7.88
CA PHE A 677 39.88 -12.24 8.94
C PHE A 677 38.92 -13.39 8.68
N HIS A 678 39.31 -14.58 9.13
CA HIS A 678 38.58 -15.82 9.08
C HIS A 678 38.92 -16.64 10.32
N ILE A 679 37.90 -17.14 11.00
CA ILE A 679 38.02 -18.11 12.07
C ILE A 679 37.08 -19.26 11.75
N GLY A 680 37.62 -20.42 11.43
CA GLY A 680 36.95 -21.70 11.49
C GLY A 680 37.38 -22.43 12.77
N LEU A 681 36.45 -22.80 13.67
CA LEU A 681 36.81 -23.53 14.90
C LEU A 681 35.75 -24.58 15.25
N GLY A 682 36.20 -25.78 15.62
CA GLY A 682 35.56 -26.64 16.61
C GLY A 682 36.29 -26.54 17.95
N ILE A 683 35.58 -26.28 19.04
CA ILE A 683 36.22 -26.04 20.35
C ILE A 683 35.36 -26.49 21.52
N LYS A 684 36.02 -27.11 22.50
CA LYS A 684 35.52 -27.33 23.85
C LYS A 684 36.44 -26.58 24.82
N THR A 685 35.90 -25.50 25.39
CA THR A 685 36.62 -24.58 26.27
C THR A 685 35.88 -24.42 27.60
N ASP A 686 36.55 -23.89 28.62
CA ASP A 686 35.97 -23.65 29.94
C ASP A 686 35.21 -22.34 30.09
N ASP A 687 35.05 -21.58 29.00
CA ASP A 687 34.20 -20.39 28.80
C ASP A 687 34.96 -19.23 28.13
N HIS A 688 36.28 -19.09 28.26
CA HIS A 688 36.99 -17.89 27.74
C HIS A 688 38.24 -18.27 26.93
N TYR A 689 38.15 -18.26 25.60
CA TYR A 689 39.28 -18.53 24.71
C TYR A 689 39.68 -17.27 23.94
N ILE A 690 40.92 -16.81 24.08
CA ILE A 690 41.39 -15.55 23.49
C ILE A 690 42.78 -15.74 22.87
N ILE A 691 42.96 -15.19 21.66
CA ILE A 691 44.25 -15.07 20.97
C ILE A 691 44.50 -13.58 20.70
N SER A 692 45.69 -13.09 21.04
CA SER A 692 46.04 -11.69 20.88
C SER A 692 47.50 -11.48 20.46
N TRP A 693 47.82 -10.38 19.80
CA TRP A 693 49.19 -10.00 19.43
C TRP A 693 49.29 -8.51 19.10
N ASP A 694 50.52 -7.99 19.00
CA ASP A 694 50.79 -6.63 18.57
C ASP A 694 51.37 -6.59 17.16
N TYR A 695 50.89 -5.63 16.36
CA TYR A 695 51.35 -5.35 15.01
C TYR A 695 52.12 -4.03 14.93
N ILE A 696 53.45 -4.10 14.96
CA ILE A 696 54.31 -2.92 15.03
C ILE A 696 55.30 -2.94 13.86
N ASN A 697 55.26 -1.93 13.00
CA ASN A 697 56.19 -1.74 11.87
C ASN A 697 56.30 -2.94 10.90
N GLY A 698 55.19 -3.65 10.64
CA GLY A 698 55.20 -4.82 9.75
C GLY A 698 55.67 -6.12 10.41
N HIS A 699 55.76 -6.13 11.74
CA HIS A 699 56.12 -7.30 12.54
C HIS A 699 54.98 -7.69 13.49
N ILE A 700 54.77 -8.98 13.66
CA ILE A 700 53.91 -9.55 14.71
C ILE A 700 54.79 -9.83 15.94
N THR A 701 54.39 -9.25 17.07
CA THR A 701 55.09 -9.37 18.37
C THR A 701 54.06 -9.64 19.48
N ASN A 702 54.51 -10.08 20.65
CA ASN A 702 53.64 -10.32 21.81
C ASN A 702 52.43 -11.22 21.52
N PHE A 703 52.59 -12.20 20.63
CA PHE A 703 51.57 -13.20 20.39
C PHE A 703 51.28 -13.95 21.70
N GLN A 704 50.01 -14.04 22.08
CA GLN A 704 49.53 -14.63 23.31
C GLN A 704 48.28 -15.45 23.03
N TRP A 705 48.15 -16.53 23.79
CA TRP A 705 46.99 -17.41 23.79
C TRP A 705 46.60 -17.62 25.26
N SER A 706 45.34 -17.31 25.59
CA SER A 706 44.77 -17.48 26.92
C SER A 706 43.42 -18.22 26.89
N GLY A 707 43.06 -18.86 28.02
CA GLY A 707 41.87 -19.70 28.17
C GLY A 707 42.18 -21.16 28.53
N LYS A 708 41.29 -21.84 29.25
CA LYS A 708 41.50 -23.26 29.57
C LYS A 708 40.88 -24.11 28.47
N LEU A 709 41.76 -24.78 27.74
CA LEU A 709 41.35 -25.69 26.68
C LEU A 709 41.05 -27.08 27.24
N PHE A 710 39.96 -27.69 26.80
CA PHE A 710 39.71 -29.13 27.00
C PHE A 710 39.87 -29.91 25.70
N ARG A 711 39.42 -29.34 24.57
CA ARG A 711 39.58 -29.92 23.24
C ARG A 711 39.51 -28.82 22.17
N LEU A 712 40.33 -28.93 21.14
CA LEU A 712 40.35 -28.07 19.97
C LEU A 712 40.31 -28.99 18.74
N THR A 713 39.41 -28.80 17.79
CA THR A 713 39.33 -29.62 16.58
C THR A 713 39.00 -28.74 15.39
N ASP A 714 39.58 -29.02 14.23
CA ASP A 714 39.31 -28.26 13.00
C ASP A 714 39.52 -26.74 13.15
N VAL A 715 40.58 -26.32 13.84
CA VAL A 715 40.90 -24.89 13.95
C VAL A 715 41.61 -24.42 12.70
N GLU A 716 41.10 -23.35 12.13
CA GLU A 716 41.67 -22.60 11.02
C GLU A 716 41.46 -21.09 11.28
N ILE A 717 42.53 -20.40 11.68
CA ILE A 717 42.51 -18.94 11.86
C ILE A 717 43.30 -18.35 10.71
N ARG A 718 42.69 -17.51 9.89
CA ARG A 718 43.38 -16.72 8.86
C ARG A 718 43.16 -15.24 9.12
N VAL A 719 44.24 -14.47 9.14
CA VAL A 719 44.17 -13.01 9.26
C VAL A 719 44.93 -12.43 8.07
N ASN A 720 44.32 -11.46 7.38
CA ASN A 720 44.92 -10.77 6.26
C ASN A 720 44.81 -9.26 6.46
N LEU A 721 45.91 -8.67 6.91
CA LEU A 721 46.01 -7.24 7.18
C LEU A 721 46.85 -6.59 6.09
N ALA A 722 46.19 -5.96 5.12
CA ALA A 722 46.85 -5.27 4.01
C ALA A 722 47.83 -6.15 3.20
N GLY A 723 47.49 -7.42 2.99
CA GLY A 723 48.31 -8.39 2.25
C GLY A 723 49.28 -9.18 3.11
N GLU A 724 49.30 -8.95 4.42
CA GLU A 724 50.04 -9.77 5.38
C GLU A 724 49.13 -10.88 5.91
N VAL A 725 49.44 -12.12 5.52
CA VAL A 725 48.62 -13.30 5.78
C VAL A 725 49.27 -14.14 6.86
N PHE A 726 48.47 -14.41 7.89
CA PHE A 726 48.76 -15.33 8.98
C PHE A 726 47.73 -16.46 8.95
N THR A 727 48.21 -17.70 9.03
CA THR A 727 47.35 -18.88 9.16
C THR A 727 47.81 -19.73 10.34
N VAL A 728 46.87 -20.08 11.22
CA VAL A 728 47.02 -21.14 12.23
C VAL A 728 46.06 -22.24 11.90
N SER A 729 46.55 -23.47 11.89
CA SER A 729 45.70 -24.65 11.90
C SER A 729 46.02 -25.50 13.11
N ALA A 730 45.02 -26.02 13.81
CA ALA A 730 45.28 -26.84 14.99
C ALA A 730 44.19 -27.88 15.25
N ASP A 731 44.61 -29.03 15.79
CA ASP A 731 43.74 -30.07 16.32
C ASP A 731 44.42 -30.61 17.59
N ILE A 732 43.81 -30.41 18.76
CA ILE A 732 44.41 -30.69 20.06
C ILE A 732 43.39 -31.41 20.95
N ASN A 733 43.68 -32.66 21.29
CA ASN A 733 43.04 -33.37 22.40
C ASN A 733 43.93 -33.19 23.63
N VAL A 734 43.51 -32.29 24.54
CA VAL A 734 44.34 -31.88 25.67
C VAL A 734 44.72 -33.09 26.52
N GLY A 735 46.01 -33.36 26.58
CA GLY A 735 46.60 -34.43 27.37
C GLY A 735 46.86 -35.76 26.67
N GLU A 736 46.36 -35.95 25.45
CA GLU A 736 46.62 -37.18 24.68
C GLU A 736 47.48 -36.89 23.46
N SER A 737 47.01 -36.00 22.58
CA SER A 737 47.66 -35.76 21.30
C SER A 737 47.25 -34.41 20.73
N GLY A 738 48.04 -33.91 19.78
CA GLY A 738 47.65 -32.71 19.06
C GLY A 738 48.61 -32.36 17.93
N SER A 739 48.19 -31.41 17.11
CA SER A 739 48.97 -30.81 16.07
C SER A 739 48.66 -29.32 15.97
N ILE A 740 49.69 -28.53 15.68
CA ILE A 740 49.60 -27.10 15.41
C ILE A 740 50.46 -26.84 14.17
N GLU A 741 49.86 -26.22 13.18
CA GLU A 741 50.54 -25.67 12.02
C GLU A 741 50.46 -24.15 12.03
N LEU A 742 51.59 -23.51 11.78
CA LEU A 742 51.72 -22.07 11.68
C LEU A 742 52.31 -21.70 10.32
N GLN A 743 51.69 -20.73 9.65
CA GLN A 743 52.17 -20.18 8.39
C GLN A 743 52.07 -18.66 8.41
N PHE A 744 53.18 -18.00 8.05
CA PHE A 744 53.26 -16.55 8.01
C PHE A 744 53.91 -16.09 6.71
N ASN A 745 53.42 -15.02 6.11
CA ASN A 745 54.10 -14.39 4.98
C ASN A 745 55.06 -13.25 5.37
N LYS A 746 55.28 -13.06 6.69
CA LYS A 746 56.20 -12.07 7.29
C LYS A 746 57.04 -12.69 8.42
N VAL A 747 58.07 -11.96 8.85
CA VAL A 747 58.92 -12.37 9.99
C VAL A 747 58.15 -12.20 11.29
N VAL A 748 58.09 -13.24 12.11
CA VAL A 748 57.28 -13.28 13.33
C VAL A 748 58.06 -13.89 14.49
N ALA A 749 57.86 -13.34 15.69
CA ALA A 749 58.26 -13.96 16.94
C ALA A 749 57.00 -14.40 17.72
N VAL A 750 56.75 -15.71 17.75
CA VAL A 750 55.63 -16.32 18.47
C VAL A 750 56.07 -16.62 19.89
N THR A 751 55.32 -16.18 20.89
CA THR A 751 55.54 -16.58 22.30
C THR A 751 54.34 -17.37 22.80
N PHE A 752 54.54 -18.54 23.39
CA PHE A 752 53.48 -19.40 23.92
C PHE A 752 53.27 -19.12 25.41
N ALA A 753 53.04 -17.86 25.79
CA ALA A 753 53.29 -17.42 27.18
C ALA A 753 52.29 -17.93 28.26
N ASN A 754 51.13 -18.52 27.92
CA ASN A 754 50.06 -18.65 28.93
C ASN A 754 49.05 -19.80 28.80
N THR A 755 49.35 -20.86 28.06
CA THR A 755 48.48 -22.05 27.93
C THR A 755 48.85 -23.14 28.95
N ALA A 756 49.01 -22.75 30.22
CA ALA A 756 49.24 -23.67 31.34
C ALA A 756 47.96 -23.86 32.16
N SER A 757 47.44 -25.08 32.18
CA SER A 757 46.39 -25.56 33.07
C SER A 757 46.99 -26.48 34.14
N GLN A 758 46.17 -26.98 35.07
CA GLN A 758 46.61 -28.01 36.03
C GLN A 758 47.01 -29.33 35.36
N THR A 759 46.61 -29.54 34.09
CA THR A 759 46.81 -30.79 33.36
C THR A 759 47.72 -30.65 32.15
N PHE A 760 47.83 -29.48 31.53
CA PHE A 760 48.56 -29.30 30.28
C PHE A 760 49.31 -27.98 30.24
N LYS A 761 50.48 -27.97 29.60
CA LYS A 761 51.30 -26.77 29.44
C LYS A 761 51.90 -26.76 28.05
N ILE A 762 51.87 -25.62 27.38
CA ILE A 762 52.75 -25.31 26.26
C ILE A 762 53.35 -23.93 26.50
N GLN A 763 54.68 -23.81 26.47
CA GLN A 763 55.38 -22.55 26.66
C GLN A 763 56.64 -22.44 25.83
N GLY A 764 57.08 -21.22 25.51
CA GLY A 764 58.32 -20.98 24.79
C GLY A 764 58.22 -19.83 23.79
N ALA A 765 59.22 -19.69 22.92
CA ALA A 765 59.25 -18.70 21.86
C ALA A 765 59.83 -19.30 20.57
N VAL A 766 59.19 -19.04 19.44
CA VAL A 766 59.62 -19.49 18.12
C VAL A 766 59.61 -18.30 17.17
N SER A 767 60.72 -18.06 16.49
CA SER A 767 60.77 -17.08 15.40
C SER A 767 60.63 -17.77 14.05
N LEU A 768 59.94 -17.12 13.11
CA LEU A 768 59.63 -17.63 11.78
C LEU A 768 60.01 -16.57 10.74
N ASN A 769 60.68 -16.98 9.66
CA ASN A 769 60.96 -16.11 8.52
C ASN A 769 59.71 -15.95 7.65
N ALA A 770 59.71 -14.93 6.78
CA ALA A 770 58.63 -14.73 5.82
C ALA A 770 58.46 -15.97 4.92
N THR A 771 57.22 -16.43 4.73
CA THR A 771 56.80 -17.60 3.94
C THR A 771 57.15 -18.97 4.53
N SER A 772 57.79 -19.02 5.70
CA SER A 772 58.07 -20.27 6.38
C SER A 772 56.82 -20.88 7.00
N ARG A 773 56.76 -22.22 7.00
CA ARG A 773 55.70 -23.01 7.63
C ARG A 773 56.32 -23.87 8.72
N LEU A 774 55.62 -24.01 9.84
CA LEU A 774 56.00 -24.85 10.96
C LEU A 774 54.83 -25.75 11.32
N HIS A 775 55.05 -27.06 11.31
CA HIS A 775 54.13 -28.02 11.87
C HIS A 775 54.75 -28.66 13.12
N LEU A 776 53.96 -28.70 14.18
CA LEU A 776 54.24 -29.35 15.46
C LEU A 776 53.18 -30.42 15.66
N GLY A 777 53.58 -31.65 15.97
CA GLY A 777 52.65 -32.74 16.29
C GLY A 777 53.11 -33.52 17.51
N TRP A 778 52.21 -34.03 18.33
CA TRP A 778 52.57 -34.80 19.51
C TRP A 778 51.53 -35.85 19.90
N GLU A 779 52.00 -36.88 20.59
CA GLU A 779 51.21 -37.86 21.34
C GLU A 779 51.94 -38.12 22.66
N LEU A 780 51.25 -37.97 23.78
CA LEU A 780 51.79 -38.07 25.13
C LEU A 780 51.24 -39.32 25.84
N GLY A 781 52.07 -39.97 26.64
CA GLY A 781 51.70 -41.18 27.36
C GLY A 781 52.84 -42.18 27.38
N ASP A 782 52.51 -43.45 27.66
CA ASP A 782 53.50 -44.50 27.90
C ASP A 782 54.36 -44.85 26.68
N SER A 783 53.77 -44.67 25.51
CA SER A 783 54.47 -44.52 24.25
C SER A 783 53.98 -43.22 23.64
N GLY A 784 54.86 -42.49 22.95
CA GLY A 784 54.48 -41.20 22.41
C GLY A 784 55.47 -40.67 21.40
N PHE A 785 55.12 -39.54 20.81
CA PHE A 785 56.00 -38.85 19.88
C PHE A 785 55.88 -37.33 19.96
N PHE A 786 56.90 -36.66 19.43
CA PHE A 786 56.87 -35.25 19.10
C PHE A 786 57.50 -35.04 17.73
N THR A 787 56.76 -34.38 16.83
CA THR A 787 57.17 -34.08 15.47
C THR A 787 57.32 -32.59 15.26
N ILE A 788 58.41 -32.20 14.59
CA ILE A 788 58.67 -30.88 14.04
C ILE A 788 58.89 -31.02 12.54
N PHE A 789 58.20 -30.19 11.76
CA PHE A 789 58.38 -30.16 10.31
C PHE A 789 58.33 -28.74 9.77
N THR A 790 59.36 -28.35 9.02
CA THR A 790 59.54 -26.98 8.51
C THR A 790 59.45 -26.85 7.00
N PHE A 791 58.87 -27.85 6.34
CA PHE A 791 58.51 -27.82 4.91
C PHE A 791 59.65 -27.38 3.97
N GLY A 792 60.90 -27.71 4.30
CA GLY A 792 62.02 -27.40 3.42
C GLY A 792 62.63 -26.00 3.59
N GLN A 793 62.17 -25.21 4.57
CA GLN A 793 62.72 -23.87 4.84
C GLN A 793 63.26 -23.76 6.28
N PRO A 794 64.34 -23.00 6.51
CA PRO A 794 64.78 -22.67 7.86
C PRO A 794 63.80 -21.71 8.54
N LEU A 795 63.49 -21.97 9.81
CA LEU A 795 62.75 -21.02 10.65
C LEU A 795 63.65 -19.84 11.05
N GLY A 796 63.14 -18.90 11.84
CA GLY A 796 63.90 -17.73 12.30
C GLY A 796 65.03 -18.05 13.29
N ASP A 797 65.55 -17.02 13.96
CA ASP A 797 66.77 -17.06 14.76
C ASP A 797 66.69 -17.86 16.09
N GLN A 798 65.50 -18.11 16.62
CA GLN A 798 65.26 -18.75 17.92
C GLN A 798 64.13 -19.78 17.88
N PHE A 799 64.35 -20.91 18.56
CA PHE A 799 63.30 -21.90 18.85
C PHE A 799 63.44 -22.40 20.28
N ASN A 800 62.40 -22.18 21.07
CA ASN A 800 62.25 -22.67 22.43
C ASN A 800 60.80 -23.11 22.59
N LEU A 801 60.57 -24.38 22.87
CA LEU A 801 59.24 -24.93 23.09
C LEU A 801 59.29 -26.00 24.17
N GLU A 802 58.38 -25.93 25.12
CA GLU A 802 58.14 -26.93 26.15
C GLU A 802 56.67 -27.29 26.17
N VAL A 803 56.37 -28.57 26.15
CA VAL A 803 55.03 -29.12 26.36
C VAL A 803 55.05 -30.05 27.57
N GLY A 804 54.05 -29.96 28.43
CA GLY A 804 53.89 -30.79 29.62
C GLY A 804 52.46 -31.28 29.80
N TYR A 805 52.31 -32.45 30.39
CA TYR A 805 51.03 -33.10 30.67
C TYR A 805 51.03 -33.80 32.03
N ASP A 806 50.02 -33.54 32.85
CA ASP A 806 49.73 -34.17 34.14
C ASP A 806 48.36 -34.85 34.08
N PRO A 807 48.29 -36.16 33.77
CA PRO A 807 47.02 -36.90 33.71
C PRO A 807 46.32 -36.98 35.08
N GLN A 808 47.08 -36.88 36.17
CA GLN A 808 46.58 -37.08 37.53
C GLN A 808 46.18 -35.75 38.21
N HIS A 809 46.31 -34.62 37.52
CA HIS A 809 45.92 -33.29 38.03
C HIS A 809 46.64 -32.93 39.34
N THR A 810 47.86 -33.43 39.53
CA THR A 810 48.66 -33.27 40.76
C THR A 810 49.39 -31.93 40.84
N GLY A 811 49.43 -31.16 39.74
CA GLY A 811 50.23 -29.95 39.60
C GLY A 811 51.70 -30.23 39.23
N ASN A 812 52.05 -31.49 38.97
CA ASN A 812 53.37 -31.93 38.53
C ASN A 812 53.22 -32.66 37.19
N TYR A 813 53.66 -32.03 36.11
CA TYR A 813 53.61 -32.63 34.77
C TYR A 813 54.38 -33.96 34.74
N GLN A 814 53.68 -35.03 34.39
CA GLN A 814 54.19 -36.39 34.33
C GLN A 814 54.88 -36.68 33.01
N TYR A 815 54.33 -36.19 31.89
CA TYR A 815 54.80 -36.45 30.53
C TYR A 815 55.04 -35.14 29.77
N GLY A 816 55.92 -35.13 28.76
CA GLY A 816 56.14 -33.92 27.97
C GLY A 816 57.47 -33.91 27.20
N PHE A 817 57.80 -32.78 26.60
CA PHE A 817 59.08 -32.56 25.93
C PHE A 817 59.51 -31.09 26.06
N ARG A 818 60.81 -30.83 25.92
CA ARG A 818 61.38 -29.48 25.81
C ARG A 818 62.45 -29.49 24.74
N LEU A 819 62.39 -28.49 23.86
CA LEU A 819 63.28 -28.29 22.74
C LEU A 819 63.75 -26.83 22.72
N MET A 820 65.06 -26.61 22.81
CA MET A 820 65.65 -25.27 22.85
C MET A 820 66.88 -25.21 21.95
N GLY A 821 67.01 -24.21 21.09
CA GLY A 821 68.19 -24.07 20.23
C GLY A 821 68.35 -22.66 19.64
N GLN A 822 69.55 -22.38 19.16
CA GLN A 822 69.88 -21.20 18.35
C GLN A 822 70.14 -21.67 16.89
N HIS A 823 70.15 -20.77 15.90
CA HIS A 823 70.51 -21.07 14.49
C HIS A 823 69.71 -22.19 13.81
N PHE A 824 68.43 -21.91 13.54
CA PHE A 824 67.50 -22.93 13.07
C PHE A 824 67.75 -23.36 11.60
N ILE A 825 67.84 -24.67 11.37
CA ILE A 825 68.00 -25.28 10.03
C ILE A 825 66.70 -25.91 9.54
N GLN A 826 66.60 -26.17 8.24
CA GLN A 826 65.53 -27.01 7.66
C GLN A 826 65.50 -28.36 8.37
N ILE A 827 64.35 -28.74 8.93
CA ILE A 827 64.28 -29.92 9.81
C ILE A 827 62.94 -30.65 9.68
N THR A 828 63.03 -31.96 9.51
CA THR A 828 61.92 -32.92 9.71
C THR A 828 62.35 -33.90 10.80
N ARG A 829 61.84 -33.77 12.02
CA ARG A 829 62.18 -34.66 13.13
C ARG A 829 60.96 -35.19 13.82
N THR A 830 61.00 -36.48 14.14
CA THR A 830 60.08 -37.11 15.07
C THR A 830 60.88 -37.78 16.17
N ILE A 831 60.67 -37.34 17.39
CA ILE A 831 61.23 -37.93 18.60
C ILE A 831 60.17 -38.86 19.15
N GLN A 832 60.48 -40.15 19.27
CA GLN A 832 59.57 -41.14 19.82
C GLN A 832 60.14 -41.71 21.10
N TRP A 833 59.27 -42.05 22.04
CA TRP A 833 59.66 -42.79 23.22
C TRP A 833 58.73 -43.97 23.46
N TYR A 834 59.29 -44.95 24.15
CA TYR A 834 58.59 -46.16 24.58
C TYR A 834 58.99 -46.49 26.00
N SER A 835 57.99 -46.84 26.82
CA SER A 835 58.17 -47.34 28.17
C SER A 835 57.60 -48.75 28.32
N GLU A 836 58.16 -49.47 29.28
CA GLU A 836 57.68 -50.80 29.67
C GLU A 836 57.68 -50.83 31.21
N ASN A 837 56.53 -51.22 31.79
CA ASN A 837 56.34 -51.26 33.24
C ASN A 837 56.66 -49.93 33.96
N GLY A 838 56.36 -48.77 33.34
CA GLY A 838 56.59 -47.44 33.91
C GLY A 838 58.02 -46.91 33.82
N ASN A 839 58.95 -47.69 33.26
CA ASN A 839 60.32 -47.25 33.01
C ASN A 839 60.49 -46.84 31.55
N LEU A 840 61.13 -45.70 31.30
CA LEU A 840 61.49 -45.24 29.97
C LEU A 840 62.56 -46.18 29.39
N VAL A 841 62.18 -47.04 28.45
CA VAL A 841 63.06 -48.07 27.89
C VAL A 841 63.89 -47.51 26.74
N ARG A 842 63.28 -46.66 25.91
CA ARG A 842 63.94 -46.17 24.70
C ARG A 842 63.41 -44.81 24.27
N ILE A 843 64.33 -43.98 23.79
CA ILE A 843 64.03 -42.77 23.02
C ILE A 843 64.79 -42.91 21.70
N TRP A 844 64.15 -42.60 20.57
CA TRP A 844 64.84 -42.51 19.28
C TRP A 844 64.35 -41.33 18.46
N ILE A 845 65.20 -40.90 17.53
CA ILE A 845 64.96 -39.76 16.65
C ILE A 845 64.86 -40.30 15.22
N LEU A 846 63.76 -39.98 14.54
CA LEU A 846 63.53 -40.22 13.11
C LEU A 846 63.64 -38.88 12.38
N GLY A 847 64.27 -38.84 11.19
CA GLY A 847 64.34 -37.60 10.42
C GLY A 847 65.35 -37.57 9.29
N ASP A 848 65.40 -36.42 8.60
CA ASP A 848 66.22 -36.19 7.39
C ASP A 848 67.69 -35.81 7.65
N GLN A 849 68.05 -35.34 8.85
CA GLN A 849 69.41 -34.93 9.24
C GLN A 849 69.67 -35.21 10.75
N PRO A 850 70.89 -35.07 11.29
CA PRO A 850 71.12 -35.06 12.74
C PRO A 850 70.55 -33.80 13.42
N ILE A 851 70.38 -33.82 14.75
CA ILE A 851 70.01 -32.61 15.54
C ILE A 851 71.25 -31.70 15.65
N PRO A 852 71.14 -30.36 15.49
CA PRO A 852 72.27 -29.44 15.62
C PRO A 852 72.85 -29.40 17.03
N GLY A 853 74.19 -29.38 17.16
CA GLY A 853 74.92 -29.48 18.42
C GLY A 853 74.58 -28.46 19.52
N ASP A 854 73.98 -27.33 19.16
CA ASP A 854 73.56 -26.26 20.06
C ASP A 854 72.12 -26.40 20.57
N TRP A 855 71.44 -27.50 20.21
CA TRP A 855 70.08 -27.77 20.66
C TRP A 855 70.04 -28.63 21.92
N THR A 856 69.18 -28.27 22.85
CA THR A 856 68.83 -29.08 24.02
C THR A 856 67.47 -29.72 23.79
N LEU A 857 67.44 -31.05 23.79
CA LEU A 857 66.22 -31.84 23.69
C LEU A 857 66.05 -32.71 24.95
N GLN A 858 64.90 -32.60 25.60
CA GLN A 858 64.54 -33.37 26.77
C GLN A 858 63.12 -33.95 26.63
N VAL A 859 62.92 -35.17 27.12
CA VAL A 859 61.61 -35.79 27.29
C VAL A 859 61.29 -35.78 28.79
N LEU A 860 60.13 -35.27 29.16
CA LEU A 860 59.59 -35.37 30.51
C LEU A 860 58.87 -36.71 30.62
N TRP A 861 59.31 -37.54 31.55
CA TRP A 861 58.74 -38.85 31.82
C TRP A 861 58.65 -39.06 33.33
N ASN A 862 57.47 -39.47 33.80
CA ASN A 862 57.17 -39.65 35.22
C ASN A 862 57.69 -38.51 36.13
N SER A 863 57.44 -37.26 35.73
CA SER A 863 57.89 -36.03 36.43
C SER A 863 59.41 -35.78 36.44
N GLN A 864 60.19 -36.50 35.63
CA GLN A 864 61.64 -36.31 35.47
C GLN A 864 62.02 -35.99 34.02
N TRP A 865 62.94 -35.04 33.84
CA TRP A 865 63.46 -34.68 32.51
C TRP A 865 64.64 -35.57 32.14
N TYR A 866 64.50 -36.30 31.04
CA TYR A 866 65.55 -37.15 30.46
C TYR A 866 66.15 -36.46 29.23
N PRO A 867 67.47 -36.27 29.17
CA PRO A 867 68.11 -35.77 27.96
C PRO A 867 68.00 -36.82 26.85
N VAL A 868 67.72 -36.39 25.63
CA VAL A 868 67.75 -37.28 24.47
C VAL A 868 69.19 -37.35 23.95
N PRO A 869 69.82 -38.54 23.94
CA PRO A 869 71.20 -38.67 23.53
C PRO A 869 71.39 -38.29 22.06
N TRP A 870 72.46 -37.55 21.79
CA TRP A 870 72.96 -37.24 20.47
C TRP A 870 73.31 -38.56 19.77
N GLY A 871 72.55 -38.90 18.72
CA GLY A 871 72.85 -40.05 17.86
C GLY A 871 74.12 -39.82 17.06
#